data_AF-A0AA38NXB0-F1
#
_entry.id   AF-A0AA38NXB0-F1
#
_cell.length_a   1.000
_cell.length_b   1.000
_cell.length_c   1.000
_cell.angle_alpha   90.00
_cell.angle_beta   90.00
_cell.angle_gamma   90.00
#
_symmetry.space_group_name_H-M   'P 1'
#
loop_
_entity.id
_entity.type
_entity.pdbx_description
1 polymer ?
#
loop_
_entity_poly.entity_id
_entity_poly.type
_entity_poly.pdbx_seq_one_letter_code
_entity_poly.pdbx_strand_id
1 'polypeptide(L)'
;MPSKGKNKKSSLLSSTRISNLAELTRNVYDLQQIVEIIHTQLQIPDLSTKAGLKRVYFKFDHIASRLDAAFTRYEHNDKIVSGVVAIYTELCVDSILRARLFEDPGEDAECRRIALHVLTSAAHHGGSSSLREDVARNASVLVQTLKDHSDEQLTAESIIDILSNAVCTAVDGEYRWHGPQMPELQSSLDMKTMLELTLHHMRQSYASKSSIQYGLDLILASAMYSSNIFRSVPDLDMFLVAGLKSKTWDIRGICFGAILRSHIVTSVHRIPSLGLQLLSPEFFVRWPPHLFQILEQYGLSRCFVVQLHHVSTTYLAVFDSWEKNRDHYALGAGLADLTLMTEYCLPARPSFPVEEIIPRCLQELRARGTSADMDRADVLEMKLLNTLRDWDRSKSKAQQFLARNPDSAYIYHALALVPTGSDESALDAAKKGLKCTGLKDNNPHLYFQLLRRAVELAADLGICYLHKERQRAQGKMMWEEAIAFLMSALEDSRTFVNEAPPDHPCMTVILHWNIILEITMQGPKADLKIIEAAMKKLKISEEIAHALQLQIHPTHTRQAAQLIMNLFVRADKEWGRDIKSMNARLDDQIPPPDSFKAARDDLSARLSDMSLETLSCSNSVPEPKLETHMDDFRFKRCSWCLNASVVLKKCAGCESTRYCDNLCQREHWPEHKKDCKGKGRAM
;
A
#
# COMPACT_ATOMS: atom_id res chain seq x y z
N MET A 1 -67.24 20.92 15.29
CA MET A 1 -66.62 20.70 16.62
C MET A 1 -66.67 19.21 16.94
N PRO A 2 -65.65 18.58 17.55
CA PRO A 2 -64.21 18.77 17.33
C PRO A 2 -63.48 17.43 17.02
N SER A 3 -62.61 17.39 16.00
CA SER A 3 -61.54 16.37 15.86
C SER A 3 -60.14 16.94 16.10
N LYS A 4 -60.03 18.14 16.68
CA LYS A 4 -58.76 18.81 17.01
C LYS A 4 -58.02 18.25 18.25
N GLY A 5 -58.42 17.10 18.78
CA GLY A 5 -57.90 16.55 20.06
C GLY A 5 -56.81 15.48 19.96
N LYS A 6 -56.63 14.79 18.82
CA LYS A 6 -55.71 13.63 18.75
C LYS A 6 -54.25 14.01 18.45
N ASN A 7 -53.99 15.06 17.65
CA ASN A 7 -52.61 15.46 17.33
C ASN A 7 -51.87 16.10 18.53
N LYS A 8 -52.54 16.85 19.39
CA LYS A 8 -51.91 17.48 20.57
C LYS A 8 -51.51 16.46 21.66
N LYS A 9 -52.33 15.43 21.90
CA LYS A 9 -51.99 14.37 22.89
C LYS A 9 -50.83 13.49 22.43
N SER A 10 -50.77 13.17 21.13
CA SER A 10 -49.68 12.40 20.54
C SER A 10 -48.33 13.12 20.62
N SER A 11 -48.30 14.44 20.35
CA SER A 11 -47.07 15.24 20.40
C SER A 11 -46.57 15.49 21.83
N LEU A 12 -47.48 15.62 22.80
CA LEU A 12 -47.14 15.71 24.22
C LEU A 12 -46.54 14.39 24.73
N LEU A 13 -47.13 13.24 24.38
CA LEU A 13 -46.61 11.92 24.74
C LEU A 13 -45.25 11.60 24.11
N SER A 14 -44.99 12.02 22.86
CA SER A 14 -43.68 11.85 22.23
C SER A 14 -42.61 12.72 22.89
N SER A 15 -42.94 13.97 23.24
CA SER A 15 -42.05 14.89 23.95
C SER A 15 -41.67 14.35 25.35
N THR A 16 -42.63 13.84 26.12
CA THR A 16 -42.34 13.26 27.46
C THR A 16 -41.46 12.01 27.38
N ARG A 17 -41.65 11.17 26.35
CA ARG A 17 -40.83 9.95 26.18
C ARG A 17 -39.40 10.25 25.77
N ILE A 18 -39.19 11.22 24.88
CA ILE A 18 -37.85 11.70 24.54
C ILE A 18 -37.20 12.26 25.81
N SER A 19 -37.92 13.08 26.58
CA SER A 19 -37.43 13.72 27.81
C SER A 19 -36.88 12.77 28.88
N ASN A 20 -37.33 11.51 28.90
CA ASN A 20 -36.93 10.51 29.90
C ASN A 20 -35.67 9.71 29.50
N LEU A 21 -35.16 9.87 28.28
CA LEU A 21 -34.02 9.08 27.80
C LEU A 21 -32.78 9.23 28.69
N ALA A 22 -32.44 10.45 29.11
CA ALA A 22 -31.27 10.70 29.97
C ALA A 22 -31.36 10.03 31.36
N GLU A 23 -32.57 9.84 31.89
CA GLU A 23 -32.76 9.13 33.15
C GLU A 23 -32.65 7.61 32.96
N LEU A 24 -33.23 7.09 31.88
CA LEU A 24 -33.21 5.66 31.55
C LEU A 24 -31.80 5.16 31.17
N THR A 25 -30.96 6.01 30.58
CA THR A 25 -29.59 5.65 30.16
C THR A 25 -28.51 6.01 31.17
N ARG A 26 -28.87 6.64 32.31
CA ARG A 26 -27.93 7.19 33.31
C ARG A 26 -26.86 6.18 33.74
N ASN A 27 -27.27 4.95 34.06
CA ASN A 27 -26.41 3.88 34.57
C ASN A 27 -26.21 2.73 33.56
N VAL A 28 -26.49 2.96 32.28
CA VAL A 28 -26.28 1.97 31.21
C VAL A 28 -24.99 2.31 30.48
N TYR A 29 -24.12 1.32 30.31
CA TYR A 29 -22.81 1.48 29.65
C TYR A 29 -22.68 0.64 28.38
N ASP A 30 -23.56 -0.36 28.20
CA ASP A 30 -23.61 -1.17 27.00
C ASP A 30 -24.42 -0.46 25.90
N LEU A 31 -23.83 -0.33 24.71
CA LEU A 31 -24.43 0.38 23.58
C LEU A 31 -25.69 -0.35 23.08
N GLN A 32 -25.70 -1.68 23.09
CA GLN A 32 -26.84 -2.46 22.64
C GLN A 32 -28.07 -2.22 23.53
N GLN A 33 -27.88 -2.19 24.84
CA GLN A 33 -28.94 -1.83 25.80
C GLN A 33 -29.42 -0.39 25.62
N ILE A 34 -28.53 0.56 25.31
CA ILE A 34 -28.91 1.94 25.01
C ILE A 34 -29.79 2.00 23.75
N VAL A 35 -29.40 1.26 22.70
CA VAL A 35 -30.17 1.13 21.45
C VAL A 35 -31.56 0.53 21.72
N GLU A 36 -31.67 -0.51 22.56
CA GLU A 36 -32.96 -1.11 22.96
C GLU A 36 -33.86 -0.13 23.72
N ILE A 37 -33.30 0.68 24.62
CA ILE A 37 -34.02 1.73 25.35
C ILE A 37 -34.57 2.76 24.36
N ILE A 38 -33.75 3.21 23.42
CA ILE A 38 -34.16 4.18 22.39
C ILE A 38 -35.22 3.55 21.48
N HIS A 39 -35.05 2.30 21.04
CA HIS A 39 -36.04 1.54 20.30
C HIS A 39 -37.41 1.53 20.99
N THR A 40 -37.41 1.28 22.30
CA THR A 40 -38.63 1.20 23.11
C THR A 40 -39.29 2.57 23.27
N GLN A 41 -38.53 3.59 23.67
CA GLN A 41 -39.06 4.94 23.92
C GLN A 41 -39.51 5.62 22.62
N LEU A 42 -38.73 5.46 21.57
CA LEU A 42 -39.01 5.97 20.23
C LEU A 42 -39.87 5.01 19.39
N GLN A 43 -40.38 3.92 19.97
CA GLN A 43 -41.27 2.94 19.32
C GLN A 43 -40.79 2.57 17.89
N ILE A 44 -39.49 2.35 17.74
CA ILE A 44 -38.88 2.05 16.46
C ILE A 44 -39.13 0.57 16.18
N PRO A 45 -39.71 0.22 15.02
CA PRO A 45 -39.92 -1.18 14.64
C PRO A 45 -38.60 -1.97 14.67
N ASP A 46 -38.67 -3.24 15.05
CA ASP A 46 -37.53 -4.15 15.13
C ASP A 46 -36.78 -4.29 13.79
N LEU A 47 -35.61 -3.64 13.68
CA LEU A 47 -34.78 -3.58 12.47
C LEU A 47 -34.15 -4.92 12.11
N SER A 48 -34.09 -5.87 13.05
CA SER A 48 -33.60 -7.21 12.78
C SER A 48 -34.54 -8.00 11.85
N THR A 49 -35.82 -7.59 11.76
CA THR A 49 -36.86 -8.28 11.00
C THR A 49 -37.23 -7.58 9.69
N LYS A 50 -37.53 -8.38 8.65
CA LYS A 50 -38.06 -7.88 7.37
C LYS A 50 -39.36 -7.08 7.52
N ALA A 51 -40.21 -7.46 8.47
CA ALA A 51 -41.46 -6.76 8.74
C ALA A 51 -41.21 -5.41 9.43
N GLY A 52 -40.22 -5.32 10.32
CA GLY A 52 -39.79 -4.06 10.92
C GLY A 52 -39.22 -3.09 9.89
N LEU A 53 -38.25 -3.52 9.08
CA LEU A 53 -37.66 -2.68 8.03
C LEU A 53 -38.70 -2.15 7.03
N LYS A 54 -39.67 -2.99 6.61
CA LYS A 54 -40.79 -2.52 5.78
C LYS A 54 -41.65 -1.47 6.48
N ARG A 55 -41.94 -1.64 7.77
CA ARG A 55 -42.69 -0.65 8.55
C ARG A 55 -41.94 0.67 8.68
N VAL A 56 -40.61 0.61 8.80
CA VAL A 56 -39.76 1.80 8.79
C VAL A 56 -39.83 2.49 7.44
N TYR A 57 -39.67 1.76 6.33
CA TYR A 57 -39.77 2.33 4.99
C TYR A 57 -41.06 3.12 4.75
N PHE A 58 -42.21 2.59 5.15
CA PHE A 58 -43.50 3.28 4.99
C PHE A 58 -43.73 4.44 5.97
N LYS A 59 -42.94 4.53 7.04
CA LYS A 59 -43.06 5.56 8.09
C LYS A 59 -41.75 6.31 8.30
N PHE A 60 -40.90 6.37 7.27
CA PHE A 60 -39.52 6.81 7.39
C PHE A 60 -39.45 8.21 7.99
N ASP A 61 -40.14 9.18 7.39
CA ASP A 61 -40.13 10.59 7.82
C ASP A 61 -40.55 10.76 9.28
N HIS A 62 -41.52 9.98 9.76
CA HIS A 62 -42.00 10.04 11.14
C HIS A 62 -41.00 9.40 12.13
N ILE A 63 -40.26 8.38 11.71
CA ILE A 63 -39.26 7.72 12.56
C ILE A 63 -37.98 8.56 12.58
N ALA A 64 -37.53 9.04 11.42
CA ALA A 64 -36.39 9.96 11.27
C ALA A 64 -36.61 11.20 12.14
N SER A 65 -37.75 11.89 12.00
CA SER A 65 -38.07 13.08 12.81
C SER A 65 -38.01 12.86 14.34
N ARG A 66 -38.29 11.63 14.83
CA ARG A 66 -38.20 11.31 16.25
C ARG A 66 -36.77 11.01 16.69
N LEU A 67 -35.99 10.37 15.84
CA LEU A 67 -34.57 10.16 16.05
C LEU A 67 -33.84 11.50 16.03
N ASP A 68 -34.15 12.37 15.08
CA ASP A 68 -33.60 13.72 14.98
C ASP A 68 -33.95 14.54 16.22
N ALA A 69 -35.22 14.55 16.63
CA ALA A 69 -35.63 15.24 17.86
C ALA A 69 -34.95 14.71 19.12
N ALA A 70 -34.63 13.41 19.18
CA ALA A 70 -33.87 12.84 20.29
C ALA A 70 -32.39 13.23 20.22
N PHE A 71 -31.79 13.23 19.04
CA PHE A 71 -30.42 13.67 18.82
C PHE A 71 -30.25 15.13 19.21
N THR A 72 -31.05 16.04 18.65
CA THR A 72 -30.97 17.49 18.92
C THR A 72 -31.14 17.82 20.40
N ARG A 73 -32.06 17.14 21.09
CA ARG A 73 -32.29 17.40 22.53
C ARG A 73 -31.10 16.96 23.39
N TYR A 74 -30.36 15.96 22.95
CA TYR A 74 -29.31 15.31 23.73
C TYR A 74 -27.95 15.43 23.05
N GLU A 75 -27.70 16.50 22.28
CA GLU A 75 -26.49 16.68 21.47
C GLU A 75 -25.17 16.56 22.27
N HIS A 76 -25.21 16.82 23.59
CA HIS A 76 -24.06 16.70 24.49
C HIS A 76 -24.06 15.43 25.35
N ASN A 77 -24.92 14.45 25.05
CA ASN A 77 -24.98 13.17 25.74
C ASN A 77 -24.51 12.05 24.80
N ASP A 78 -23.20 11.78 24.86
CA ASP A 78 -22.51 10.81 24.00
C ASP A 78 -23.20 9.45 23.94
N LYS A 79 -23.79 8.99 25.05
CA LYS A 79 -24.52 7.71 25.11
C LYS A 79 -25.74 7.71 24.21
N ILE A 80 -26.60 8.72 24.35
CA ILE A 80 -27.85 8.82 23.59
C ILE A 80 -27.55 9.10 22.12
N VAL A 81 -26.61 9.99 21.84
CA VAL A 81 -26.15 10.29 20.48
C VAL A 81 -25.62 9.03 19.81
N SER A 82 -24.73 8.29 20.46
CA SER A 82 -24.21 7.01 19.93
C SER A 82 -25.32 6.00 19.66
N GLY A 83 -26.34 5.92 20.54
CA GLY A 83 -27.47 5.04 20.34
C GLY A 83 -28.38 5.43 19.18
N VAL A 84 -28.64 6.73 18.98
CA VAL A 84 -29.40 7.23 17.81
C VAL A 84 -28.63 6.97 16.51
N VAL A 85 -27.31 7.22 16.52
CA VAL A 85 -26.42 6.94 15.39
C VAL A 85 -26.41 5.45 15.06
N ALA A 86 -26.28 4.57 16.05
CA ALA A 86 -26.31 3.12 15.84
C ALA A 86 -27.61 2.66 15.16
N ILE A 87 -28.76 3.21 15.55
CA ILE A 87 -30.05 2.90 14.91
C ILE A 87 -30.06 3.37 13.45
N TYR A 88 -29.56 4.57 13.15
CA TYR A 88 -29.42 5.03 11.77
C TYR A 88 -28.44 4.15 10.96
N THR A 89 -27.34 3.68 11.57
CA THR A 89 -26.42 2.72 10.94
C THR A 89 -27.10 1.39 10.63
N GLU A 90 -27.96 0.87 11.53
CA GLU A 90 -28.78 -0.32 11.26
C GLU A 90 -29.76 -0.11 10.09
N LEU A 91 -30.32 1.10 9.95
CA LEU A 91 -31.17 1.47 8.82
C LEU A 91 -30.40 1.51 7.49
N CYS A 92 -29.12 1.90 7.53
CA CYS A 92 -28.24 1.96 6.36
C CYS A 92 -27.92 0.58 5.75
N VAL A 93 -28.24 -0.53 6.43
CA VAL A 93 -28.12 -1.89 5.86
C VAL A 93 -29.08 -2.10 4.68
N ASP A 94 -30.23 -1.42 4.64
CA ASP A 94 -31.14 -1.44 3.49
C ASP A 94 -30.80 -0.31 2.51
N SER A 95 -30.41 -0.67 1.28
CA SER A 95 -29.98 0.28 0.26
C SER A 95 -31.00 1.38 -0.08
N ILE A 96 -32.30 1.13 0.04
CA ILE A 96 -33.34 2.12 -0.25
C ILE A 96 -33.55 3.07 0.93
N LEU A 97 -33.52 2.56 2.17
CA LEU A 97 -33.57 3.40 3.37
C LEU A 97 -32.32 4.28 3.46
N ARG A 98 -31.17 3.70 3.13
CA ARG A 98 -29.90 4.40 3.01
C ARG A 98 -29.95 5.50 1.96
N ALA A 99 -30.46 5.24 0.75
CA ALA A 99 -30.61 6.28 -0.27
C ALA A 99 -31.50 7.45 0.21
N ARG A 100 -32.58 7.16 0.94
CA ARG A 100 -33.42 8.21 1.55
C ARG A 100 -32.73 9.03 2.63
N LEU A 101 -31.78 8.44 3.36
CA LEU A 101 -30.91 9.18 4.28
C LEU A 101 -29.93 10.09 3.54
N PHE A 102 -29.63 9.81 2.28
CA PHE A 102 -28.63 10.53 1.46
C PHE A 102 -29.21 11.52 0.46
N GLU A 103 -30.54 11.52 0.22
CA GLU A 103 -31.18 12.42 -0.76
C GLU A 103 -31.20 13.90 -0.31
N ASP A 104 -30.99 14.20 0.98
CA ASP A 104 -30.89 15.57 1.50
C ASP A 104 -30.13 15.57 2.85
N PRO A 105 -28.83 15.90 2.90
CA PRO A 105 -28.12 16.09 4.18
C PRO A 105 -28.66 17.27 5.01
N GLY A 106 -29.68 17.99 4.50
CA GLY A 106 -30.35 19.08 5.16
C GLY A 106 -29.57 20.38 5.04
N GLU A 107 -30.25 21.45 4.66
CA GLU A 107 -29.73 22.83 4.80
C GLU A 107 -29.45 23.17 6.28
N ASP A 108 -30.13 22.50 7.20
CA ASP A 108 -29.97 22.69 8.65
C ASP A 108 -28.68 22.03 9.19
N ALA A 109 -27.92 22.79 9.99
CA ALA A 109 -26.64 22.37 10.54
C ALA A 109 -26.76 21.17 11.50
N GLU A 110 -27.93 20.98 12.09
CA GLU A 110 -28.20 19.85 12.98
C GLU A 110 -28.38 18.54 12.20
N CYS A 111 -29.20 18.56 11.14
CA CYS A 111 -29.42 17.41 10.26
C CYS A 111 -28.11 16.96 9.59
N ARG A 112 -27.28 17.92 9.15
CA ARG A 112 -25.98 17.62 8.55
C ARG A 112 -25.04 16.92 9.54
N ARG A 113 -24.97 17.39 10.80
CA ARG A 113 -24.15 16.74 11.84
C ARG A 113 -24.58 15.30 12.10
N ILE A 114 -25.89 15.05 12.16
CA ILE A 114 -26.44 13.69 12.33
C ILE A 114 -26.03 12.80 11.15
N ALA A 115 -26.28 13.27 9.92
CA ALA A 115 -25.98 12.51 8.71
C ALA A 115 -24.49 12.16 8.61
N LEU A 116 -23.60 13.11 8.93
CA LEU A 116 -22.17 12.87 8.93
C LEU A 116 -21.74 11.88 10.01
N HIS A 117 -22.31 11.94 11.22
CA HIS A 117 -22.00 10.96 12.26
C HIS A 117 -22.41 9.53 11.88
N VAL A 118 -23.57 9.38 11.26
CA VAL A 118 -24.04 8.09 10.72
C VAL A 118 -23.10 7.57 9.65
N LEU A 119 -22.65 8.45 8.75
CA LEU A 119 -21.71 8.11 7.69
C LEU A 119 -20.33 7.72 8.24
N THR A 120 -19.81 8.42 9.25
CA THR A 120 -18.55 8.06 9.91
C THR A 120 -18.64 6.66 10.51
N SER A 121 -19.72 6.39 11.25
CA SER A 121 -19.99 5.07 11.84
C SER A 121 -20.09 3.98 10.77
N ALA A 122 -20.79 4.26 9.66
CA ALA A 122 -20.91 3.37 8.52
C ALA A 122 -19.57 3.12 7.81
N ALA A 123 -18.73 4.14 7.66
CA ALA A 123 -17.41 4.01 7.04
C ALA A 123 -16.45 3.18 7.91
N HIS A 124 -16.47 3.38 9.23
CA HIS A 124 -15.63 2.63 10.17
C HIS A 124 -16.08 1.18 10.34
N HIS A 125 -17.37 0.95 10.60
CA HIS A 125 -17.90 -0.34 11.06
C HIS A 125 -18.72 -1.10 10.01
N GLY A 126 -18.85 -0.57 8.79
CA GLY A 126 -19.48 -1.25 7.68
C GLY A 126 -18.68 -2.48 7.26
N GLY A 127 -18.87 -3.62 7.94
CA GLY A 127 -18.21 -4.89 7.66
C GLY A 127 -18.48 -5.51 6.28
N SER A 128 -19.23 -4.82 5.42
CA SER A 128 -19.41 -5.18 4.01
C SER A 128 -18.73 -4.16 3.10
N SER A 129 -17.91 -4.64 2.17
CA SER A 129 -17.27 -3.82 1.12
C SER A 129 -18.27 -2.95 0.35
N SER A 130 -19.52 -3.42 0.21
CA SER A 130 -20.59 -2.68 -0.47
C SER A 130 -20.95 -1.34 0.18
N LEU A 131 -20.93 -1.22 1.52
CA LEU A 131 -21.33 0.05 2.16
C LEU A 131 -20.29 1.15 1.94
N ARG A 132 -19.00 0.80 2.06
CA ARG A 132 -17.89 1.73 1.80
C ARG A 132 -17.83 2.15 0.34
N GLU A 133 -18.08 1.20 -0.57
CA GLU A 133 -18.22 1.48 -2.00
C GLU A 133 -19.33 2.49 -2.28
N ASP A 134 -20.51 2.30 -1.68
CA ASP A 134 -21.64 3.21 -1.89
C ASP A 134 -21.36 4.62 -1.34
N VAL A 135 -20.68 4.74 -0.21
CA VAL A 135 -20.24 6.03 0.33
C VAL A 135 -19.20 6.67 -0.61
N ALA A 136 -18.24 5.91 -1.11
CA ALA A 136 -17.24 6.39 -2.06
C ALA A 136 -17.87 6.84 -3.40
N ARG A 137 -18.90 6.14 -3.90
CA ARG A 137 -19.67 6.55 -5.09
C ARG A 137 -20.35 7.92 -4.92
N ASN A 138 -20.67 8.30 -3.69
CA ASN A 138 -21.28 9.59 -3.35
C ASN A 138 -20.26 10.61 -2.79
N ALA A 139 -18.96 10.37 -2.93
CA ALA A 139 -17.91 11.25 -2.41
C ALA A 139 -18.01 12.68 -2.97
N SER A 140 -18.55 12.88 -4.18
CA SER A 140 -18.75 14.21 -4.75
C SER A 140 -19.68 15.09 -3.93
N VAL A 141 -20.72 14.51 -3.31
CA VAL A 141 -21.65 15.23 -2.41
C VAL A 141 -20.90 15.68 -1.16
N LEU A 142 -20.11 14.78 -0.56
CA LEU A 142 -19.29 15.10 0.61
C LEU A 142 -18.26 16.20 0.32
N VAL A 143 -17.61 16.13 -0.85
CA VAL A 143 -16.67 17.15 -1.31
C VAL A 143 -17.37 18.50 -1.51
N GLN A 144 -18.58 18.50 -2.07
CA GLN A 144 -19.35 19.72 -2.25
C GLN A 144 -19.78 20.31 -0.89
N THR A 145 -20.27 19.49 0.03
CA THR A 145 -20.58 19.93 1.41
C THR A 145 -19.36 20.49 2.12
N LEU A 146 -18.17 19.91 1.91
CA LEU A 146 -16.92 20.42 2.47
C LEU A 146 -16.56 21.80 1.93
N LYS A 147 -16.84 22.08 0.64
CA LYS A 147 -16.66 23.41 0.04
C LYS A 147 -17.66 24.42 0.60
N ASP A 148 -18.93 24.03 0.66
CA ASP A 148 -20.02 24.94 1.05
C ASP A 148 -19.95 25.30 2.54
N HIS A 149 -19.37 24.43 3.36
CA HIS A 149 -19.23 24.59 4.80
C HIS A 149 -17.77 24.55 5.27
N SER A 150 -16.85 25.16 4.52
CA SER A 150 -15.40 25.12 4.81
C SER A 150 -15.01 25.70 6.18
N ASP A 151 -15.85 26.56 6.74
CA ASP A 151 -15.62 27.20 8.04
C ASP A 151 -16.11 26.34 9.22
N GLU A 152 -16.88 25.28 8.96
CA GLU A 152 -17.41 24.38 9.98
C GLU A 152 -16.42 23.26 10.30
N GLN A 153 -15.58 23.48 11.31
CA GLN A 153 -14.53 22.53 11.74
C GLN A 153 -15.02 21.08 11.88
N LEU A 154 -16.11 20.84 12.63
CA LEU A 154 -16.61 19.48 12.92
C LEU A 154 -17.15 18.80 11.66
N THR A 155 -17.78 19.57 10.77
CA THR A 155 -18.25 19.14 9.46
C THR A 155 -17.06 18.70 8.61
N ALA A 156 -16.01 19.52 8.54
CA ALA A 156 -14.81 19.22 7.79
C ALA A 156 -14.09 17.97 8.30
N GLU A 157 -13.92 17.84 9.62
CA GLU A 157 -13.30 16.67 10.24
C GLU A 157 -14.08 15.39 9.94
N SER A 158 -15.40 15.40 10.09
CA SER A 158 -16.25 14.23 9.81
C SER A 158 -16.17 13.82 8.35
N ILE A 159 -16.19 14.78 7.42
CA ILE A 159 -16.09 14.50 5.98
C ILE A 159 -14.73 13.88 5.64
N ILE A 160 -13.63 14.44 6.14
CA ILE A 160 -12.28 13.90 5.88
C ILE A 160 -12.15 12.47 6.43
N ASP A 161 -12.73 12.20 7.61
CA ASP A 161 -12.78 10.86 8.20
C ASP A 161 -13.55 9.87 7.30
N ILE A 162 -14.76 10.25 6.86
CA ILE A 162 -15.58 9.44 5.95
C ILE A 162 -14.83 9.15 4.64
N LEU A 163 -14.25 10.18 4.02
CA LEU A 163 -13.50 10.05 2.78
C LEU A 163 -12.29 9.14 2.98
N SER A 164 -11.52 9.32 4.05
CA SER A 164 -10.37 8.46 4.36
C SER A 164 -10.77 6.99 4.49
N ASN A 165 -11.88 6.67 5.16
CA ASN A 165 -12.28 5.27 5.35
C ASN A 165 -13.00 4.65 4.15
N ALA A 166 -13.78 5.44 3.40
CA ALA A 166 -14.53 4.95 2.25
C ALA A 166 -13.71 4.98 0.95
N VAL A 167 -13.07 6.10 0.62
CA VAL A 167 -12.33 6.27 -0.63
C VAL A 167 -11.07 5.42 -0.65
N CYS A 168 -10.36 5.26 0.47
CA CYS A 168 -9.17 4.40 0.52
C CYS A 168 -9.47 2.96 0.07
N THR A 169 -10.66 2.43 0.33
CA THR A 169 -11.02 1.09 -0.18
C THR A 169 -11.15 1.01 -1.70
N ALA A 170 -11.49 2.11 -2.36
CA ALA A 170 -11.61 2.15 -3.82
C ALA A 170 -10.27 2.43 -4.51
N VAL A 171 -9.40 3.23 -3.87
CA VAL A 171 -8.17 3.74 -4.49
C VAL A 171 -6.90 3.02 -4.07
N ASP A 172 -6.92 2.28 -2.95
CA ASP A 172 -5.77 1.49 -2.52
C ASP A 172 -5.68 0.16 -3.30
N GLY A 173 -4.48 -0.43 -3.34
CA GLY A 173 -4.23 -1.70 -4.02
C GLY A 173 -2.78 -2.17 -3.90
N GLU A 174 -2.58 -3.48 -4.00
CA GLU A 174 -1.24 -4.07 -3.95
C GLU A 174 -0.51 -3.91 -5.29
N TYR A 175 0.72 -3.42 -5.22
CA TYR A 175 1.57 -3.32 -6.38
C TYR A 175 2.03 -4.71 -6.86
N ARG A 176 2.10 -4.85 -8.20
CA ARG A 176 2.55 -6.01 -9.02
C ARG A 176 1.49 -7.00 -9.49
N TRP A 177 0.30 -7.07 -8.90
CA TRP A 177 -0.64 -8.15 -9.25
C TRP A 177 -2.09 -7.74 -9.56
N HIS A 178 -2.64 -6.63 -9.03
CA HIS A 178 -4.10 -6.43 -9.11
C HIS A 178 -4.64 -5.01 -9.44
N GLY A 179 -3.80 -4.00 -9.71
CA GLY A 179 -4.32 -2.64 -9.98
C GLY A 179 -5.09 -2.05 -8.78
N PRO A 180 -5.84 -0.94 -8.94
CA PRO A 180 -6.71 -0.46 -7.87
C PRO A 180 -7.85 -1.44 -7.63
N GLN A 181 -8.30 -1.60 -6.38
CA GLN A 181 -9.38 -2.53 -6.04
C GLN A 181 -10.67 -2.27 -6.83
N MET A 182 -10.95 -0.98 -7.16
CA MET A 182 -12.15 -0.57 -7.90
C MET A 182 -11.82 0.45 -9.02
N PRO A 183 -11.31 0.02 -10.18
CA PRO A 183 -10.80 0.92 -11.22
C PRO A 183 -11.83 1.92 -11.78
N GLU A 184 -13.07 1.48 -11.99
CA GLU A 184 -14.15 2.33 -12.51
C GLU A 184 -14.54 3.42 -11.51
N LEU A 185 -14.66 3.05 -10.24
CA LEU A 185 -14.96 4.00 -9.17
C LEU A 185 -13.82 5.00 -9.00
N GLN A 186 -12.57 4.53 -8.93
CA GLN A 186 -11.39 5.39 -8.84
C GLN A 186 -11.35 6.45 -9.95
N SER A 187 -11.70 6.06 -11.18
CA SER A 187 -11.72 6.98 -12.34
C SER A 187 -12.82 8.05 -12.25
N SER A 188 -13.89 7.80 -11.50
CA SER A 188 -15.02 8.73 -11.33
C SER A 188 -14.84 9.75 -10.20
N LEU A 189 -13.86 9.54 -9.31
CA LEU A 189 -13.64 10.39 -8.14
C LEU A 189 -12.91 11.68 -8.52
N ASP A 190 -13.38 12.82 -8.01
CA ASP A 190 -12.65 14.09 -8.06
C ASP A 190 -11.53 14.13 -7.01
N MET A 191 -10.51 13.29 -7.24
CA MET A 191 -9.36 13.16 -6.33
C MET A 191 -8.57 14.47 -6.19
N LYS A 192 -8.60 15.33 -7.22
CA LYS A 192 -7.87 16.60 -7.18
C LYS A 192 -8.45 17.51 -6.10
N THR A 193 -9.75 17.78 -6.19
CA THR A 193 -10.45 18.62 -5.22
C THR A 193 -10.38 18.02 -3.82
N MET A 194 -10.57 16.69 -3.69
CA MET A 194 -10.48 16.01 -2.40
C MET A 194 -9.15 16.28 -1.71
N LEU A 195 -8.03 16.05 -2.41
CA LEU A 195 -6.69 16.23 -1.84
C LEU A 195 -6.39 17.71 -1.54
N GLU A 196 -6.83 18.65 -2.38
CA GLU A 196 -6.69 20.10 -2.13
C GLU A 196 -7.42 20.53 -0.85
N LEU A 197 -8.68 20.12 -0.67
CA LEU A 197 -9.47 20.45 0.52
C LEU A 197 -8.91 19.75 1.77
N THR A 198 -8.59 18.46 1.69
CA THR A 198 -7.98 17.72 2.80
C THR A 198 -6.71 18.41 3.27
N LEU A 199 -5.82 18.77 2.34
CA LEU A 199 -4.58 19.46 2.67
C LEU A 199 -4.84 20.86 3.27
N HIS A 200 -5.82 21.60 2.73
CA HIS A 200 -6.23 22.89 3.27
C HIS A 200 -6.69 22.80 4.72
N HIS A 201 -7.58 21.84 5.04
CA HIS A 201 -8.12 21.67 6.39
C HIS A 201 -7.07 21.17 7.38
N MET A 202 -6.21 20.22 6.98
CA MET A 202 -5.08 19.75 7.80
C MET A 202 -4.14 20.89 8.22
N ARG A 203 -3.97 21.89 7.36
CA ARG A 203 -3.11 23.06 7.61
C ARG A 203 -3.70 24.00 8.67
N GLN A 204 -5.02 24.04 8.83
CA GLN A 204 -5.67 25.01 9.72
C GLN A 204 -5.30 24.79 11.18
N SER A 205 -5.27 25.87 11.96
CA SER A 205 -4.93 25.82 13.39
C SER A 205 -5.93 25.02 14.22
N TYR A 206 -7.17 24.92 13.76
CA TYR A 206 -8.23 24.16 14.40
C TYR A 206 -8.14 22.66 14.16
N ALA A 207 -7.38 22.19 13.16
CA ALA A 207 -7.40 20.77 12.78
C ALA A 207 -6.98 19.89 13.96
N SER A 208 -7.84 18.95 14.32
CA SER A 208 -7.62 18.02 15.41
C SER A 208 -6.52 17.01 15.07
N LYS A 209 -6.04 16.28 16.08
CA LYS A 209 -5.16 15.11 15.88
C LYS A 209 -5.79 14.13 14.89
N SER A 210 -7.04 13.75 15.09
CA SER A 210 -7.77 12.79 14.24
C SER A 210 -7.90 13.30 12.81
N SER A 211 -8.26 14.58 12.61
CA SER A 211 -8.38 15.19 11.27
C SER A 211 -7.06 15.13 10.49
N ILE A 212 -5.93 15.45 11.17
CA ILE A 212 -4.60 15.33 10.57
C ILE A 212 -4.31 13.88 10.20
N GLN A 213 -4.61 12.95 11.09
CA GLN A 213 -4.34 11.52 10.90
C GLN A 213 -5.13 10.95 9.71
N TYR A 214 -6.44 11.20 9.63
CA TYR A 214 -7.29 10.75 8.52
C TYR A 214 -6.91 11.40 7.19
N GLY A 215 -6.54 12.68 7.20
CA GLY A 215 -6.09 13.35 5.98
C GLY A 215 -4.78 12.78 5.46
N LEU A 216 -3.84 12.45 6.35
CA LEU A 216 -2.60 11.75 5.98
C LEU A 216 -2.89 10.36 5.37
N ASP A 217 -3.84 9.59 5.92
CA ASP A 217 -4.23 8.29 5.37
C ASP A 217 -4.79 8.40 3.95
N LEU A 218 -5.68 9.36 3.72
CA LEU A 218 -6.26 9.60 2.41
C LEU A 218 -5.18 9.97 1.38
N ILE A 219 -4.23 10.83 1.75
CA ILE A 219 -3.08 11.16 0.91
C ILE A 219 -2.27 9.90 0.59
N LEU A 220 -1.93 9.09 1.57
CA LEU A 220 -1.11 7.90 1.37
C LEU A 220 -1.77 6.87 0.44
N ALA A 221 -3.03 6.54 0.69
CA ALA A 221 -3.78 5.56 -0.10
C ALA A 221 -3.89 6.01 -1.56
N SER A 222 -4.11 7.31 -1.77
CA SER A 222 -4.28 7.91 -3.10
C SER A 222 -2.98 7.98 -3.90
N ALA A 223 -1.82 7.96 -3.25
CA ALA A 223 -0.53 8.26 -3.87
C ALA A 223 -0.22 7.38 -5.08
N MET A 224 -0.46 6.06 -5.01
CA MET A 224 -0.05 5.13 -6.06
C MET A 224 -0.87 5.29 -7.35
N TYR A 225 -2.18 5.12 -7.27
CA TYR A 225 -3.07 5.06 -8.44
C TYR A 225 -3.59 6.44 -8.88
N SER A 226 -3.43 7.48 -8.04
CA SER A 226 -3.73 8.88 -8.39
C SER A 226 -2.47 9.73 -8.62
N SER A 227 -1.35 9.10 -8.99
CA SER A 227 -0.05 9.76 -9.22
C SER A 227 -0.10 10.98 -10.15
N ASN A 228 -0.91 10.92 -11.22
CA ASN A 228 -1.10 12.05 -12.14
C ASN A 228 -1.73 13.27 -11.43
N ILE A 229 -2.65 13.03 -10.51
CA ILE A 229 -3.32 14.08 -9.73
C ILE A 229 -2.35 14.71 -8.73
N PHE A 230 -1.47 13.93 -8.11
CA PHE A 230 -0.42 14.44 -7.22
C PHE A 230 0.44 15.50 -7.92
N ARG A 231 0.75 15.29 -9.20
CA ARG A 231 1.52 16.26 -10.01
C ARG A 231 0.74 17.49 -10.43
N SER A 232 -0.59 17.44 -10.36
CA SER A 232 -1.47 18.57 -10.66
C SER A 232 -1.74 19.49 -9.47
N VAL A 233 -1.30 19.11 -8.27
CA VAL A 233 -1.49 19.85 -7.00
C VAL A 233 -0.10 20.17 -6.40
N PRO A 234 0.56 21.28 -6.79
CA PRO A 234 1.92 21.58 -6.37
C PRO A 234 2.11 21.67 -4.85
N ASP A 235 1.09 22.14 -4.14
CA ASP A 235 1.11 22.25 -2.68
C ASP A 235 1.24 20.88 -1.98
N LEU A 236 0.76 19.81 -2.62
CA LEU A 236 0.85 18.46 -2.08
C LEU A 236 2.31 17.97 -2.11
N ASP A 237 3.01 18.12 -3.23
CA ASP A 237 4.44 17.78 -3.33
C ASP A 237 5.27 18.60 -2.32
N MET A 238 4.93 19.87 -2.12
CA MET A 238 5.58 20.75 -1.14
C MET A 238 5.33 20.30 0.29
N PHE A 239 4.09 19.95 0.63
CA PHE A 239 3.74 19.37 1.91
C PHE A 239 4.48 18.07 2.17
N LEU A 240 4.49 17.14 1.20
CA LEU A 240 5.15 15.85 1.33
C LEU A 240 6.65 16.00 1.60
N VAL A 241 7.34 16.86 0.84
CA VAL A 241 8.78 17.09 1.03
C VAL A 241 9.07 17.78 2.37
N ALA A 242 8.24 18.77 2.77
CA ALA A 242 8.38 19.42 4.08
C ALA A 242 8.10 18.46 5.24
N GLY A 243 7.14 17.55 5.08
CA GLY A 243 6.76 16.54 6.06
C GLY A 243 7.86 15.55 6.40
N LEU A 244 8.84 15.35 5.51
CA LEU A 244 10.05 14.58 5.82
C LEU A 244 10.85 15.18 6.98
N LYS A 245 10.70 16.48 7.27
CA LYS A 245 11.34 17.16 8.43
C LYS A 245 10.49 17.14 9.71
N SER A 246 9.34 16.45 9.70
CA SER A 246 8.45 16.36 10.85
C SER A 246 9.13 15.69 12.04
N LYS A 247 8.84 16.11 13.28
CA LYS A 247 9.36 15.43 14.49
C LYS A 247 8.63 14.11 14.77
N THR A 248 7.36 13.99 14.36
CA THR A 248 6.56 12.77 14.49
C THR A 248 6.71 11.85 13.29
N TRP A 249 6.70 10.55 13.55
CA TRP A 249 6.74 9.53 12.50
C TRP A 249 5.41 9.38 11.75
N ASP A 250 4.28 9.76 12.36
CA ASP A 250 2.97 9.88 11.69
C ASP A 250 3.07 10.64 10.37
N ILE A 251 3.54 11.90 10.43
CA ILE A 251 3.69 12.72 9.22
C ILE A 251 4.86 12.20 8.40
N ARG A 252 6.00 11.93 9.05
CA ARG A 252 7.25 11.65 8.33
C ARG A 252 7.18 10.38 7.50
N GLY A 253 6.69 9.30 8.10
CA GLY A 253 6.54 8.00 7.47
C GLY A 253 5.53 8.03 6.33
N ILE A 254 4.39 8.72 6.53
CA ILE A 254 3.37 8.87 5.49
C ILE A 254 3.89 9.70 4.32
N CYS A 255 4.56 10.81 4.59
CA CYS A 255 5.15 11.62 3.53
C CYS A 255 6.20 10.83 2.73
N PHE A 256 7.05 10.06 3.41
CA PHE A 256 8.03 9.18 2.76
C PHE A 256 7.36 8.11 1.89
N GLY A 257 6.37 7.39 2.44
CA GLY A 257 5.61 6.37 1.71
C GLY A 257 4.84 6.92 0.51
N ALA A 258 4.18 8.08 0.67
CA ALA A 258 3.42 8.74 -0.37
C ALA A 258 4.32 9.25 -1.51
N ILE A 259 5.48 9.84 -1.20
CA ILE A 259 6.45 10.27 -2.23
C ILE A 259 6.85 9.08 -3.10
N LEU A 260 7.25 7.95 -2.51
CA LEU A 260 7.66 6.77 -3.27
C LEU A 260 6.49 6.18 -4.07
N ARG A 261 5.34 5.97 -3.43
CA ARG A 261 4.14 5.39 -4.07
C ARG A 261 3.67 6.22 -5.26
N SER A 262 3.75 7.55 -5.18
CA SER A 262 3.35 8.47 -6.25
C SER A 262 4.13 8.32 -7.56
N HIS A 263 5.23 7.57 -7.56
CA HIS A 263 6.02 7.30 -8.74
C HIS A 263 5.99 5.84 -9.19
N ILE A 264 5.40 4.93 -8.42
CA ILE A 264 5.45 3.49 -8.70
C ILE A 264 4.82 3.16 -10.07
N VAL A 265 3.60 3.64 -10.33
CA VAL A 265 2.82 3.32 -11.55
C VAL A 265 3.44 3.95 -12.81
N THR A 266 4.03 5.13 -12.69
CA THR A 266 4.62 5.86 -13.83
C THR A 266 6.08 5.50 -14.09
N SER A 267 6.71 4.75 -13.18
CA SER A 267 8.12 4.37 -13.30
C SER A 267 8.36 3.18 -14.20
N VAL A 268 9.54 3.14 -14.82
CA VAL A 268 10.01 1.99 -15.60
C VAL A 268 10.77 1.04 -14.68
N HIS A 269 10.41 -0.25 -14.71
CA HIS A 269 11.22 -1.28 -14.04
C HIS A 269 12.60 -1.37 -14.68
N ARG A 270 13.62 -1.22 -13.85
CA ARG A 270 15.01 -1.31 -14.29
C ARG A 270 15.34 -2.76 -14.67
N ILE A 271 15.57 -2.99 -15.96
CA ILE A 271 16.37 -4.13 -16.45
C ILE A 271 17.65 -3.49 -16.96
N PRO A 272 18.74 -3.43 -16.18
CA PRO A 272 20.00 -3.02 -16.76
C PRO A 272 20.34 -4.05 -17.83
N SER A 273 20.46 -3.62 -19.08
CA SER A 273 20.99 -4.46 -20.16
C SER A 273 22.25 -3.78 -20.68
N LEU A 274 23.37 -4.01 -20.01
CA LEU A 274 24.66 -3.74 -20.64
C LEU A 274 24.94 -4.94 -21.55
N GLY A 275 24.75 -4.75 -22.86
CA GLY A 275 25.07 -5.80 -23.82
C GLY A 275 26.55 -6.12 -23.73
N LEU A 276 26.91 -7.38 -23.46
CA LEU A 276 28.31 -7.85 -23.47
C LEU A 276 29.06 -7.47 -24.76
N GLN A 277 28.31 -7.28 -25.86
CA GLN A 277 28.79 -6.84 -27.17
C GLN A 277 29.37 -5.40 -27.20
N LEU A 278 29.11 -4.58 -26.18
CA LEU A 278 29.58 -3.18 -26.12
C LEU A 278 31.00 -3.04 -25.53
N LEU A 279 31.61 -4.13 -25.06
CA LEU A 279 32.90 -4.13 -24.33
C LEU A 279 34.09 -4.39 -25.28
N SER A 280 34.20 -3.64 -26.38
CA SER A 280 35.35 -3.74 -27.28
C SER A 280 36.62 -3.13 -26.65
N PRO A 281 37.84 -3.50 -27.09
CA PRO A 281 39.07 -2.90 -26.58
C PRO A 281 39.15 -1.38 -26.76
N GLU A 282 38.50 -0.81 -27.79
CA GLU A 282 38.44 0.65 -28.00
C GLU A 282 37.60 1.38 -26.94
N PHE A 283 36.78 0.65 -26.17
CA PHE A 283 35.90 1.19 -25.14
C PHE A 283 36.68 1.84 -23.98
N PHE A 284 37.81 1.26 -23.59
CA PHE A 284 38.64 1.77 -22.49
C PHE A 284 39.43 3.04 -22.85
N VAL A 285 39.65 3.30 -24.14
CA VAL A 285 40.44 4.45 -24.63
C VAL A 285 39.64 5.76 -24.60
N ARG A 286 38.30 5.70 -24.46
CA ARG A 286 37.39 6.85 -24.61
C ARG A 286 36.89 7.46 -23.29
N TRP A 287 37.43 7.04 -22.15
CA TRP A 287 36.97 7.56 -20.85
C TRP A 287 37.37 9.03 -20.64
N PRO A 288 36.46 9.90 -20.18
CA PRO A 288 36.82 11.24 -19.73
C PRO A 288 37.94 11.20 -18.67
N PRO A 289 38.98 12.05 -18.75
CA PRO A 289 40.16 11.96 -17.90
C PRO A 289 39.85 11.98 -16.39
N HIS A 290 38.89 12.79 -15.96
CA HIS A 290 38.50 12.88 -14.55
C HIS A 290 37.80 11.62 -14.05
N LEU A 291 36.98 10.96 -14.89
CA LEU A 291 36.35 9.68 -14.55
C LEU A 291 37.39 8.57 -14.47
N PHE A 292 38.34 8.54 -15.41
CA PHE A 292 39.43 7.57 -15.39
C PHE A 292 40.26 7.69 -14.10
N GLN A 293 40.58 8.91 -13.67
CA GLN A 293 41.28 9.16 -12.41
C GLN A 293 40.52 8.61 -11.20
N ILE A 294 39.18 8.76 -11.17
CA ILE A 294 38.34 8.21 -10.09
C ILE A 294 38.40 6.67 -10.08
N LEU A 295 38.33 6.03 -11.24
CA LEU A 295 38.45 4.57 -11.36
C LEU A 295 39.84 4.07 -10.96
N GLU A 296 40.89 4.80 -11.35
CA GLU A 296 42.27 4.49 -11.00
C GLU A 296 42.49 4.58 -9.48
N GLN A 297 41.98 5.63 -8.83
CA GLN A 297 42.04 5.79 -7.37
C GLN A 297 41.32 4.67 -6.61
N TYR A 298 40.25 4.13 -7.17
CA TYR A 298 39.55 2.97 -6.58
C TYR A 298 40.29 1.64 -6.81
N GLY A 299 40.99 1.54 -7.95
CA GLY A 299 41.68 0.35 -8.43
C GLY A 299 40.98 -0.24 -9.65
N LEU A 300 41.60 -0.12 -10.82
CA LEU A 300 41.00 -0.51 -12.10
C LEU A 300 40.56 -1.98 -12.16
N SER A 301 41.35 -2.91 -11.61
CA SER A 301 41.01 -4.35 -11.59
C SER A 301 39.75 -4.67 -10.77
N ARG A 302 39.34 -3.77 -9.88
CA ARG A 302 38.13 -3.90 -9.06
C ARG A 302 36.92 -3.21 -9.67
N CYS A 303 37.10 -2.45 -10.74
CA CYS A 303 36.01 -1.74 -11.42
C CYS A 303 35.09 -2.72 -12.14
N PHE A 304 33.79 -2.45 -12.11
CA PHE A 304 32.77 -3.33 -12.67
C PHE A 304 32.99 -3.55 -14.17
N VAL A 305 33.31 -2.50 -14.93
CA VAL A 305 33.52 -2.59 -16.37
C VAL A 305 34.70 -3.48 -16.76
N VAL A 306 35.78 -3.46 -15.97
CA VAL A 306 36.97 -4.30 -16.20
C VAL A 306 36.65 -5.76 -15.89
N GLN A 307 35.94 -6.00 -14.78
CA GLN A 307 35.47 -7.35 -14.43
C GLN A 307 34.51 -7.90 -15.49
N LEU A 308 33.57 -7.07 -15.97
CA LEU A 308 32.62 -7.48 -16.99
C LEU A 308 33.30 -7.80 -18.32
N HIS A 309 34.34 -7.06 -18.71
CA HIS A 309 35.14 -7.39 -19.89
C HIS A 309 35.78 -8.78 -19.75
N HIS A 310 36.39 -9.09 -18.61
CA HIS A 310 36.97 -10.42 -18.36
C HIS A 310 35.93 -11.54 -18.36
N VAL A 311 34.74 -11.28 -17.79
CA VAL A 311 33.61 -12.21 -17.84
C VAL A 311 33.13 -12.42 -19.26
N SER A 312 33.10 -11.38 -20.11
CA SER A 312 32.66 -11.47 -21.49
C SER A 312 33.57 -12.36 -22.35
N THR A 313 34.89 -12.28 -22.16
CA THR A 313 35.85 -13.13 -22.88
C THR A 313 35.73 -14.59 -22.43
N THR A 314 35.56 -14.81 -21.13
CA THR A 314 35.32 -16.15 -20.56
C THR A 314 34.01 -16.75 -21.07
N TYR A 315 32.93 -15.95 -21.12
CA TYR A 315 31.64 -16.35 -21.67
C TYR A 315 31.79 -16.83 -23.13
N LEU A 316 32.42 -16.03 -24.00
CA LEU A 316 32.62 -16.41 -25.41
C LEU A 316 33.44 -17.70 -25.54
N ALA A 317 34.50 -17.85 -24.74
CA ALA A 317 35.33 -19.06 -24.77
C ALA A 317 34.56 -20.33 -24.35
N VAL A 318 33.71 -20.24 -23.33
CA VAL A 318 32.84 -21.36 -22.89
C VAL A 318 31.90 -21.77 -24.02
N PHE A 319 31.26 -20.80 -24.69
CA PHE A 319 30.34 -21.08 -25.79
C PHE A 319 31.04 -21.62 -27.03
N ASP A 320 32.15 -21.03 -27.45
CA ASP A 320 32.94 -21.51 -28.60
C ASP A 320 33.43 -22.95 -28.40
N SER A 321 33.82 -23.31 -27.17
CA SER A 321 34.23 -24.66 -26.83
C SER A 321 33.04 -25.64 -26.90
N TRP A 322 31.89 -25.24 -26.36
CA TRP A 322 30.68 -26.07 -26.40
C TRP A 322 30.16 -26.26 -27.83
N GLU A 323 30.17 -25.23 -28.67
CA GLU A 323 29.74 -25.35 -30.07
C GLU A 323 30.58 -26.37 -30.85
N LYS A 324 31.89 -26.42 -30.57
CA LYS A 324 32.82 -27.37 -31.20
C LYS A 324 32.68 -28.79 -30.67
N ASN A 325 32.58 -28.95 -29.35
CA ASN A 325 32.73 -30.25 -28.68
C ASN A 325 31.42 -30.87 -28.21
N ARG A 326 30.34 -30.07 -28.14
CA ARG A 326 29.04 -30.42 -27.54
C ARG A 326 29.14 -30.99 -26.12
N ASP A 327 30.18 -30.58 -25.39
CA ASP A 327 30.42 -30.99 -24.00
C ASP A 327 29.48 -30.22 -23.06
N HIS A 328 28.37 -30.87 -22.69
CA HIS A 328 27.36 -30.32 -21.77
C HIS A 328 27.88 -30.18 -20.33
N TYR A 329 28.86 -30.98 -19.90
CA TYR A 329 29.47 -30.81 -18.59
C TYR A 329 30.28 -29.51 -18.54
N ALA A 330 31.17 -29.31 -19.52
CA ALA A 330 32.01 -28.11 -19.58
C ALA A 330 31.18 -26.83 -19.70
N LEU A 331 30.11 -26.87 -20.52
CA LEU A 331 29.15 -25.78 -20.61
C LEU A 331 28.47 -25.52 -19.25
N GLY A 332 27.96 -26.57 -18.59
CA GLY A 332 27.31 -26.46 -17.29
C GLY A 332 28.20 -25.86 -16.22
N ALA A 333 29.42 -26.37 -16.09
CA ALA A 333 30.40 -25.87 -15.13
C ALA A 333 30.77 -24.40 -15.42
N GLY A 334 31.03 -24.07 -16.68
CA GLY A 334 31.34 -22.70 -17.09
C GLY A 334 30.20 -21.72 -16.82
N LEU A 335 28.95 -22.10 -17.12
CA LEU A 335 27.78 -21.26 -16.84
C LEU A 335 27.52 -21.09 -15.34
N ALA A 336 27.73 -22.12 -14.52
CA ALA A 336 27.63 -22.02 -13.07
C ALA A 336 28.68 -21.05 -12.50
N ASP A 337 29.93 -21.16 -12.94
CA ASP A 337 31.01 -20.27 -12.49
C ASP A 337 30.76 -18.82 -12.95
N LEU A 338 30.31 -18.60 -14.19
CA LEU A 338 29.92 -17.28 -14.71
C LEU A 338 28.74 -16.67 -13.94
N THR A 339 27.81 -17.49 -13.46
CA THR A 339 26.65 -17.04 -12.68
C THR A 339 27.05 -16.39 -11.36
N LEU A 340 28.17 -16.81 -10.76
CA LEU A 340 28.70 -16.20 -9.54
C LEU A 340 29.38 -14.84 -9.81
N MET A 341 29.89 -14.65 -11.03
CA MET A 341 30.62 -13.44 -11.43
C MET A 341 29.73 -12.36 -12.05
N THR A 342 28.57 -12.73 -12.62
CA THR A 342 27.70 -11.77 -13.32
C THR A 342 26.23 -12.17 -13.33
N GLU A 343 25.36 -11.15 -13.33
CA GLU A 343 23.92 -11.29 -13.57
C GLU A 343 23.58 -11.62 -15.04
N TYR A 344 24.51 -11.38 -15.98
CA TYR A 344 24.32 -11.49 -17.44
C TYR A 344 24.72 -12.84 -18.05
N CYS A 345 24.96 -13.87 -17.23
CA CYS A 345 25.43 -15.19 -17.69
C CYS A 345 24.44 -15.95 -18.60
N LEU A 346 23.15 -15.62 -18.54
CA LEU A 346 22.14 -16.13 -19.47
C LEU A 346 21.49 -14.93 -20.15
N PRO A 347 21.71 -14.72 -21.47
CA PRO A 347 21.11 -13.60 -22.18
C PRO A 347 19.59 -13.75 -22.25
N ALA A 348 18.86 -12.62 -22.28
CA ALA A 348 17.40 -12.62 -22.40
C ALA A 348 16.89 -13.29 -23.70
N ARG A 349 17.75 -13.40 -24.71
CA ARG A 349 17.53 -14.17 -25.94
C ARG A 349 18.74 -15.06 -26.19
N PRO A 350 18.77 -16.28 -25.63
CA PRO A 350 19.88 -17.21 -25.84
C PRO A 350 19.94 -17.67 -27.29
N SER A 351 21.15 -17.87 -27.80
CA SER A 351 21.41 -18.43 -29.13
C SER A 351 21.08 -19.93 -29.23
N PHE A 352 20.64 -20.55 -28.12
CA PHE A 352 20.33 -21.95 -27.98
C PHE A 352 19.09 -22.14 -27.08
N PRO A 353 18.36 -23.26 -27.19
CA PRO A 353 17.18 -23.52 -26.37
C PRO A 353 17.58 -23.78 -24.91
N VAL A 354 17.54 -22.74 -24.07
CA VAL A 354 17.93 -22.81 -22.64
C VAL A 354 17.16 -23.89 -21.89
N GLU A 355 15.88 -24.04 -22.16
CA GLU A 355 15.01 -25.05 -21.53
C GLU A 355 15.37 -26.50 -21.92
N GLU A 356 16.11 -26.71 -23.00
CA GLU A 356 16.56 -28.04 -23.43
C GLU A 356 18.02 -28.30 -23.01
N ILE A 357 18.89 -27.30 -23.16
CA ILE A 357 20.33 -27.46 -22.95
C ILE A 357 20.70 -27.41 -21.46
N ILE A 358 20.13 -26.49 -20.68
CA ILE A 358 20.47 -26.38 -19.25
C ILE A 358 20.12 -27.65 -18.48
N PRO A 359 18.95 -28.30 -18.66
CA PRO A 359 18.67 -29.57 -18.00
C PRO A 359 19.69 -30.68 -18.30
N ARG A 360 20.24 -30.74 -19.53
CA ARG A 360 21.31 -31.69 -19.87
C ARG A 360 22.61 -31.35 -19.13
N CYS A 361 22.98 -30.08 -19.07
CA CYS A 361 24.12 -29.62 -18.26
C CYS A 361 23.97 -30.01 -16.78
N LEU A 362 22.78 -29.83 -16.21
CA LEU A 362 22.46 -30.22 -14.83
C LEU A 362 22.60 -31.73 -14.62
N GLN A 363 22.13 -32.54 -15.57
CA GLN A 363 22.24 -33.99 -15.51
C GLN A 363 23.70 -34.44 -15.50
N GLU A 364 24.53 -33.89 -16.39
CA GLU A 364 25.96 -34.24 -16.48
C GLU A 364 26.74 -33.83 -15.22
N LEU A 365 26.49 -32.62 -14.70
CA LEU A 365 27.10 -32.16 -13.44
C LEU A 365 26.73 -33.11 -12.28
N ARG A 366 25.45 -33.48 -12.17
CA ARG A 366 24.95 -34.38 -11.12
C ARG A 366 25.47 -35.81 -11.28
N ALA A 367 25.65 -36.28 -12.51
CA ALA A 367 26.16 -37.62 -12.80
C ALA A 367 27.60 -37.82 -12.30
N ARG A 368 28.43 -36.75 -12.26
CA ARG A 368 29.78 -36.83 -11.69
C ARG A 368 29.80 -36.97 -10.17
N GLY A 369 28.77 -36.45 -9.49
CA GLY A 369 28.55 -36.67 -8.06
C GLY A 369 29.57 -36.04 -7.11
N THR A 370 30.52 -35.21 -7.60
CA THR A 370 31.44 -34.49 -6.70
C THR A 370 30.71 -33.34 -6.00
N SER A 371 31.11 -32.99 -4.77
CA SER A 371 30.45 -31.90 -4.03
C SER A 371 30.48 -30.58 -4.81
N ALA A 372 31.60 -30.28 -5.49
CA ALA A 372 31.74 -29.07 -6.29
C ALA A 372 30.84 -29.06 -7.53
N ASP A 373 30.70 -30.20 -8.23
CA ASP A 373 29.80 -30.30 -9.39
C ASP A 373 28.33 -30.23 -8.96
N MET A 374 27.99 -30.79 -7.80
CA MET A 374 26.64 -30.67 -7.23
C MET A 374 26.31 -29.22 -6.87
N ASP A 375 27.26 -28.47 -6.29
CA ASP A 375 27.06 -27.05 -5.97
C ASP A 375 26.89 -26.20 -7.24
N ARG A 376 27.69 -26.48 -8.28
CA ARG A 376 27.52 -25.86 -9.60
C ARG A 376 26.16 -26.16 -10.23
N ALA A 377 25.71 -27.41 -10.13
CA ALA A 377 24.39 -27.79 -10.63
C ALA A 377 23.27 -27.00 -9.92
N ASP A 378 23.38 -26.80 -8.61
CA ASP A 378 22.34 -26.12 -7.84
C ASP A 378 22.32 -24.61 -8.09
N VAL A 379 23.49 -23.97 -8.25
CA VAL A 379 23.59 -22.57 -8.70
C VAL A 379 22.91 -22.41 -10.07
N LEU A 380 23.20 -23.31 -11.01
CA LEU A 380 22.65 -23.23 -12.36
C LEU A 380 21.14 -23.54 -12.39
N GLU A 381 20.66 -24.51 -11.60
CA GLU A 381 19.22 -24.80 -11.49
C GLU A 381 18.49 -23.59 -10.88
N MET A 382 19.01 -22.97 -9.81
CA MET A 382 18.40 -21.76 -9.25
C MET A 382 18.37 -20.60 -10.23
N LYS A 383 19.44 -20.40 -11.03
CA LYS A 383 19.46 -19.36 -12.08
C LYS A 383 18.35 -19.61 -13.09
N LEU A 384 18.19 -20.85 -13.56
CA LEU A 384 17.16 -21.22 -14.52
C LEU A 384 15.76 -20.96 -13.94
N LEU A 385 15.47 -21.43 -12.73
CA LEU A 385 14.15 -21.25 -12.10
C LEU A 385 13.79 -19.76 -11.93
N ASN A 386 14.75 -18.93 -11.52
CA ASN A 386 14.54 -17.49 -11.42
C ASN A 386 14.34 -16.81 -12.79
N THR A 387 15.05 -17.28 -13.83
CA THR A 387 14.82 -16.81 -15.21
C THR A 387 13.43 -17.18 -15.71
N LEU A 388 12.95 -18.39 -15.39
CA LEU A 388 11.61 -18.88 -15.73
C LEU A 388 10.50 -18.32 -14.83
N ARG A 389 10.87 -17.64 -13.73
CA ARG A 389 9.95 -17.13 -12.70
C ARG A 389 9.11 -18.23 -12.02
N ASP A 390 9.66 -19.44 -11.92
CA ASP A 390 9.05 -20.55 -11.20
C ASP A 390 9.37 -20.43 -9.70
N TRP A 391 8.68 -19.48 -9.04
CA TRP A 391 8.97 -19.07 -7.67
C TRP A 391 8.73 -20.17 -6.64
N ASP A 392 7.69 -20.99 -6.84
CA ASP A 392 7.34 -22.07 -5.92
C ASP A 392 8.44 -23.13 -5.91
N ARG A 393 8.89 -23.53 -7.10
CA ARG A 393 9.99 -24.49 -7.23
C ARG A 393 11.31 -23.89 -6.75
N SER A 394 11.59 -22.62 -7.01
CA SER A 394 12.76 -21.91 -6.48
C SER A 394 12.81 -21.99 -4.94
N LYS A 395 11.70 -21.73 -4.25
CA LYS A 395 11.63 -21.83 -2.77
C LYS A 395 11.90 -23.25 -2.28
N SER A 396 11.21 -24.25 -2.85
CA SER A 396 11.38 -25.65 -2.43
C SER A 396 12.80 -26.18 -2.70
N LYS A 397 13.41 -25.80 -3.83
CA LYS A 397 14.76 -26.23 -4.19
C LYS A 397 15.84 -25.55 -3.35
N ALA A 398 15.70 -24.25 -3.08
CA ALA A 398 16.66 -23.53 -2.25
C ALA A 398 16.83 -24.16 -0.85
N GLN A 399 15.75 -24.66 -0.24
CA GLN A 399 15.81 -25.36 1.05
C GLN A 399 16.68 -26.63 0.96
N GLN A 400 16.50 -27.43 -0.09
CA GLN A 400 17.30 -28.65 -0.32
C GLN A 400 18.78 -28.31 -0.51
N PHE A 401 19.06 -27.23 -1.24
CA PHE A 401 20.42 -26.79 -1.53
C PHE A 401 21.12 -26.25 -0.29
N LEU A 402 20.45 -25.41 0.50
CA LEU A 402 20.99 -24.84 1.73
C LEU A 402 21.16 -25.89 2.84
N ALA A 403 20.37 -26.96 2.84
CA ALA A 403 20.59 -28.09 3.74
C ALA A 403 21.92 -28.82 3.45
N ARG A 404 22.37 -28.84 2.19
CA ARG A 404 23.66 -29.43 1.79
C ARG A 404 24.82 -28.43 1.95
N ASN A 405 24.63 -27.21 1.46
CA ASN A 405 25.62 -26.14 1.50
C ASN A 405 24.98 -24.86 2.08
N PRO A 406 25.01 -24.67 3.41
CA PRO A 406 24.42 -23.50 4.06
C PRO A 406 25.18 -22.20 3.80
N ASP A 407 26.38 -22.28 3.23
CA ASP A 407 27.27 -21.15 2.95
C ASP A 407 27.19 -20.66 1.49
N SER A 408 26.14 -21.07 0.76
CA SER A 408 25.95 -20.70 -0.63
C SER A 408 25.25 -19.34 -0.77
N ALA A 409 26.04 -18.27 -0.82
CA ALA A 409 25.55 -16.90 -1.00
C ALA A 409 24.64 -16.71 -2.22
N TYR A 410 24.85 -17.48 -3.30
CA TYR A 410 24.05 -17.34 -4.52
C TYR A 410 22.62 -17.83 -4.32
N ILE A 411 22.43 -18.90 -3.55
CA ILE A 411 21.09 -19.45 -3.28
C ILE A 411 20.30 -18.45 -2.42
N TYR A 412 20.95 -17.82 -1.44
CA TYR A 412 20.35 -16.72 -0.68
C TYR A 412 20.00 -15.52 -1.55
N HIS A 413 20.88 -15.12 -2.48
CA HIS A 413 20.57 -14.06 -3.44
C HIS A 413 19.37 -14.43 -4.32
N ALA A 414 19.32 -15.67 -4.81
CA ALA A 414 18.22 -16.17 -5.61
C ALA A 414 16.89 -16.12 -4.84
N LEU A 415 16.89 -16.47 -3.55
CA LEU A 415 15.72 -16.32 -2.66
C LEU A 415 15.32 -14.86 -2.44
N ALA A 416 16.27 -13.95 -2.29
CA ALA A 416 16.01 -12.52 -2.11
C ALA A 416 15.39 -11.84 -3.35
N LEU A 417 15.41 -12.51 -4.51
CA LEU A 417 14.73 -12.07 -5.75
C LEU A 417 13.29 -12.55 -5.86
N VAL A 418 12.92 -13.58 -5.09
CA VAL A 418 11.56 -14.14 -5.14
C VAL A 418 10.58 -13.08 -4.66
N PRO A 419 9.49 -12.80 -5.40
CA PRO A 419 8.44 -11.90 -4.93
C PRO A 419 7.85 -12.46 -3.63
N THR A 420 8.15 -11.79 -2.53
CA THR A 420 7.45 -11.95 -1.27
C THR A 420 6.52 -10.74 -1.14
N GLY A 421 5.34 -10.94 -0.57
CA GLY A 421 4.47 -9.82 -0.23
C GLY A 421 5.10 -9.00 0.89
N SER A 422 4.34 -8.72 1.93
CA SER A 422 4.85 -8.06 3.14
C SER A 422 5.64 -8.98 4.09
N ASP A 423 6.27 -10.03 3.55
CA ASP A 423 7.01 -11.03 4.33
C ASP A 423 8.50 -10.68 4.39
N GLU A 424 9.09 -10.89 5.56
CA GLU A 424 10.49 -10.59 5.89
C GLU A 424 11.47 -11.60 5.25
N SER A 425 10.98 -12.76 4.80
CA SER A 425 11.82 -13.87 4.31
C SER A 425 12.81 -13.51 3.20
N ALA A 426 12.46 -12.59 2.29
CA ALA A 426 13.38 -12.13 1.25
C ALA A 426 14.54 -11.28 1.84
N LEU A 427 14.24 -10.42 2.82
CA LEU A 427 15.27 -9.63 3.52
C LEU A 427 16.17 -10.55 4.33
N ASP A 428 15.59 -11.56 4.99
CA ASP A 428 16.34 -12.56 5.74
C ASP A 428 17.31 -13.31 4.85
N ALA A 429 16.86 -13.74 3.67
CA ALA A 429 17.72 -14.38 2.68
C ALA A 429 18.87 -13.44 2.29
N ALA A 430 18.59 -12.17 1.99
CA ALA A 430 19.63 -11.20 1.64
C ALA A 430 20.66 -11.02 2.77
N LYS A 431 20.20 -10.87 4.02
CA LYS A 431 21.06 -10.68 5.20
C LYS A 431 21.86 -11.93 5.56
N LYS A 432 21.28 -13.12 5.40
CA LYS A 432 21.99 -14.41 5.58
C LYS A 432 23.07 -14.59 4.51
N GLY A 433 22.75 -14.30 3.25
CA GLY A 433 23.72 -14.33 2.16
C GLY A 433 24.94 -13.44 2.43
N LEU A 434 24.73 -12.23 2.98
CA LEU A 434 25.83 -11.33 3.35
C LEU A 434 26.77 -11.88 4.45
N LYS A 435 26.31 -12.85 5.24
CA LYS A 435 27.10 -13.50 6.30
C LYS A 435 27.91 -14.71 5.80
N CYS A 436 27.80 -15.09 4.53
CA CYS A 436 28.53 -16.22 3.97
C CYS A 436 30.06 -16.02 4.00
N THR A 437 30.81 -17.10 4.24
CA THR A 437 32.25 -17.06 4.50
C THR A 437 33.02 -16.53 3.30
N GLY A 438 33.82 -15.48 3.50
CA GLY A 438 34.70 -14.92 2.47
C GLY A 438 33.97 -14.31 1.26
N LEU A 439 32.65 -14.07 1.35
CA LEU A 439 31.85 -13.57 0.23
C LEU A 439 32.41 -12.28 -0.38
N LYS A 440 32.77 -11.31 0.46
CA LYS A 440 33.26 -9.99 0.01
C LYS A 440 34.57 -10.10 -0.79
N ASP A 441 35.47 -11.00 -0.38
CA ASP A 441 36.78 -11.17 -1.01
C ASP A 441 36.71 -12.10 -2.23
N ASN A 442 35.92 -13.18 -2.15
CA ASN A 442 35.85 -14.21 -3.17
C ASN A 442 34.83 -13.91 -4.28
N ASN A 443 33.72 -13.24 -3.95
CA ASN A 443 32.62 -12.93 -4.87
C ASN A 443 32.05 -11.51 -4.62
N PRO A 444 32.86 -10.46 -4.87
CA PRO A 444 32.45 -9.07 -4.64
C PRO A 444 31.20 -8.66 -5.44
N HIS A 445 31.00 -9.22 -6.63
CA HIS A 445 29.78 -8.99 -7.42
C HIS A 445 28.53 -9.39 -6.64
N LEU A 446 28.51 -10.61 -6.11
CA LEU A 446 27.38 -11.16 -5.37
C LEU A 446 27.18 -10.46 -4.03
N TYR A 447 28.27 -10.07 -3.36
CA TYR A 447 28.22 -9.24 -2.16
C TYR A 447 27.43 -7.95 -2.40
N PHE A 448 27.76 -7.19 -3.44
CA PHE A 448 27.06 -5.94 -3.75
C PHE A 448 25.62 -6.17 -4.23
N GLN A 449 25.31 -7.27 -4.93
CA GLN A 449 23.93 -7.59 -5.29
C GLN A 449 23.06 -7.90 -4.06
N LEU A 450 23.57 -8.70 -3.11
CA LEU A 450 22.90 -8.98 -1.85
C LEU A 450 22.71 -7.72 -1.01
N LEU A 451 23.75 -6.87 -0.93
CA LEU A 451 23.70 -5.61 -0.20
C LEU A 451 22.66 -4.66 -0.79
N ARG A 452 22.61 -4.55 -2.13
CA ARG A 452 21.57 -3.79 -2.82
C ARG A 452 20.17 -4.32 -2.49
N ARG A 453 19.97 -5.64 -2.56
CA ARG A 453 18.67 -6.26 -2.26
C ARG A 453 18.27 -6.02 -0.80
N ALA A 454 19.20 -6.06 0.14
CA ALA A 454 18.95 -5.75 1.53
C ALA A 454 18.47 -4.30 1.73
N VAL A 455 19.08 -3.32 1.06
CA VAL A 455 18.62 -1.92 1.06
C VAL A 455 17.18 -1.80 0.55
N GLU A 456 16.92 -2.33 -0.65
CA GLU A 456 15.60 -2.24 -1.29
C GLU A 456 14.51 -2.90 -0.43
N LEU A 457 14.75 -4.13 0.05
CA LEU A 457 13.79 -4.90 0.84
C LEU A 457 13.54 -4.30 2.23
N ALA A 458 14.58 -3.85 2.92
CA ALA A 458 14.43 -3.22 4.22
C ALA A 458 13.71 -1.87 4.11
N ALA A 459 13.97 -1.08 3.07
CA ALA A 459 13.23 0.15 2.83
C ALA A 459 11.74 -0.12 2.56
N ASP A 460 11.44 -1.11 1.70
CA ASP A 460 10.07 -1.52 1.37
C ASP A 460 9.32 -2.06 2.61
N LEU A 461 9.97 -2.88 3.44
CA LEU A 461 9.40 -3.38 4.70
C LEU A 461 9.16 -2.25 5.69
N GLY A 462 10.12 -1.33 5.84
CA GLY A 462 9.94 -0.13 6.67
C GLY A 462 8.68 0.63 6.29
N ILE A 463 8.49 0.92 5.00
CA ILE A 463 7.28 1.59 4.48
C ILE A 463 6.03 0.77 4.79
N CYS A 464 6.05 -0.54 4.52
CA CYS A 464 4.90 -1.42 4.78
C CYS A 464 4.49 -1.43 6.26
N TYR A 465 5.46 -1.47 7.18
CA TYR A 465 5.20 -1.51 8.62
C TYR A 465 4.65 -0.18 9.14
N LEU A 466 5.15 0.96 8.64
CA LEU A 466 4.57 2.29 8.93
C LEU A 466 3.07 2.35 8.56
N HIS A 467 2.66 1.62 7.53
CA HIS A 467 1.28 1.61 7.05
C HIS A 467 0.39 0.60 7.79
N LYS A 468 0.90 -0.61 8.09
CA LYS A 468 0.14 -1.70 8.74
C LYS A 468 -0.23 -1.39 10.19
N GLU A 469 0.58 -0.61 10.89
CA GLU A 469 0.33 -0.22 12.28
C GLU A 469 -1.06 0.40 12.48
N ARG A 470 -1.54 1.16 11.48
CA ARG A 470 -2.79 1.91 11.59
C ARG A 470 -4.07 1.06 11.47
N GLN A 471 -3.95 -0.18 10.99
CA GLN A 471 -5.11 -1.09 10.85
C GLN A 471 -5.38 -1.94 12.10
N ARG A 472 -4.50 -1.93 13.12
CA ARG A 472 -4.69 -2.72 14.35
C ARG A 472 -5.20 -1.85 15.50
N ALA A 473 -6.43 -2.12 15.94
CA ALA A 473 -7.05 -1.52 17.12
C ALA A 473 -6.47 -1.99 18.47
N GLN A 474 -5.36 -2.74 18.51
CA GLN A 474 -4.82 -3.35 19.73
C GLN A 474 -3.28 -3.31 19.80
N GLY A 475 -2.75 -2.22 20.37
CA GLY A 475 -1.89 -2.33 21.56
C GLY A 475 -0.36 -2.49 21.43
N LYS A 476 0.25 -2.60 20.25
CA LYS A 476 1.72 -2.48 20.14
C LYS A 476 2.09 -1.62 18.94
N MET A 477 2.69 -0.45 19.21
CA MET A 477 3.19 0.43 18.17
C MET A 477 4.28 -0.27 17.38
N MET A 478 4.15 -0.38 16.05
CA MET A 478 5.14 -0.99 15.16
C MET A 478 6.11 0.02 14.53
N TRP A 479 6.06 1.28 14.97
CA TRP A 479 7.02 2.30 14.55
C TRP A 479 8.45 1.87 14.83
N GLU A 480 8.72 1.19 15.95
CA GLU A 480 10.06 0.72 16.31
C GLU A 480 10.61 -0.27 15.27
N GLU A 481 9.82 -1.26 14.88
CA GLU A 481 10.18 -2.22 13.83
C GLU A 481 10.33 -1.54 12.47
N ALA A 482 9.40 -0.67 12.09
CA ALA A 482 9.48 0.09 10.85
C ALA A 482 10.77 0.91 10.76
N ILE A 483 11.10 1.63 11.83
CA ILE A 483 12.29 2.47 11.92
C ILE A 483 13.55 1.61 11.91
N ALA A 484 13.55 0.45 12.58
CA ALA A 484 14.67 -0.49 12.56
C ALA A 484 14.97 -0.97 11.13
N PHE A 485 13.93 -1.27 10.33
CA PHE A 485 14.11 -1.61 8.92
C PHE A 485 14.70 -0.45 8.11
N LEU A 486 14.18 0.77 8.27
CA LEU A 486 14.70 1.95 7.57
C LEU A 486 16.14 2.30 7.97
N MET A 487 16.49 2.13 9.25
CA MET A 487 17.87 2.27 9.72
C MET A 487 18.78 1.21 9.09
N SER A 488 18.33 -0.05 9.04
CA SER A 488 19.08 -1.13 8.39
C SER A 488 19.34 -0.81 6.92
N ALA A 489 18.31 -0.32 6.20
CA ALA A 489 18.45 0.12 4.81
C ALA A 489 19.45 1.29 4.67
N LEU A 490 19.42 2.27 5.60
CA LEU A 490 20.32 3.41 5.58
C LEU A 490 21.78 2.97 5.81
N GLU A 491 22.04 2.13 6.81
CA GLU A 491 23.38 1.60 7.12
C GLU A 491 23.94 0.79 5.94
N ASP A 492 23.14 -0.11 5.35
CA ASP A 492 23.55 -0.87 4.17
C ASP A 492 23.80 0.03 2.96
N SER A 493 22.98 1.06 2.75
CA SER A 493 23.15 2.01 1.64
C SER A 493 24.46 2.79 1.76
N ARG A 494 24.84 3.18 2.99
CA ARG A 494 26.11 3.86 3.26
C ARG A 494 27.29 2.94 2.99
N THR A 495 27.22 1.69 3.44
CA THR A 495 28.23 0.66 3.17
C THR A 495 28.42 0.49 1.67
N PHE A 496 27.33 0.33 0.91
CA PHE A 496 27.38 0.19 -0.54
C PHE A 496 28.03 1.41 -1.20
N VAL A 497 27.59 2.63 -0.87
CA VAL A 497 28.09 3.89 -1.46
C VAL A 497 29.57 4.14 -1.18
N ASN A 498 30.11 3.56 -0.10
CA ASN A 498 31.50 3.72 0.29
C ASN A 498 32.42 2.62 -0.26
N GLU A 499 31.90 1.40 -0.43
CA GLU A 499 32.73 0.24 -0.78
C GLU A 499 32.58 -0.21 -2.23
N ALA A 500 31.43 0.00 -2.86
CA ALA A 500 31.16 -0.48 -4.21
C ALA A 500 32.01 0.26 -5.26
N PRO A 501 32.30 -0.39 -6.41
CA PRO A 501 32.96 0.27 -7.52
C PRO A 501 32.22 1.54 -7.95
N PRO A 502 32.93 2.65 -8.26
CA PRO A 502 32.30 3.88 -8.72
C PRO A 502 31.43 3.71 -9.97
N ASP A 503 31.79 2.73 -10.81
CA ASP A 503 31.10 2.36 -12.04
C ASP A 503 30.08 1.22 -11.88
N HIS A 504 29.79 0.81 -10.64
CA HIS A 504 28.82 -0.25 -10.40
C HIS A 504 27.44 0.15 -10.94
N PRO A 505 26.74 -0.69 -11.73
CA PRO A 505 25.47 -0.31 -12.35
C PRO A 505 24.43 0.16 -11.33
N CYS A 506 24.40 -0.46 -10.16
CA CYS A 506 23.43 -0.14 -9.10
C CYS A 506 23.76 1.11 -8.27
N MET A 507 24.91 1.76 -8.47
CA MET A 507 25.33 2.93 -7.67
C MET A 507 24.30 4.05 -7.67
N THR A 508 23.75 4.41 -8.83
CA THR A 508 22.74 5.47 -8.95
C THR A 508 21.47 5.17 -8.15
N VAL A 509 20.96 3.93 -8.22
CA VAL A 509 19.76 3.51 -7.49
C VAL A 509 19.99 3.56 -5.98
N ILE A 510 21.16 3.10 -5.51
CA ILE A 510 21.49 3.14 -4.10
C ILE A 510 21.71 4.58 -3.60
N LEU A 511 22.31 5.46 -4.41
CA LEU A 511 22.44 6.88 -4.07
C LEU A 511 21.07 7.55 -3.93
N HIS A 512 20.09 7.22 -4.78
CA HIS A 512 18.72 7.70 -4.61
C HIS A 512 18.12 7.24 -3.28
N TRP A 513 18.23 5.95 -2.95
CA TRP A 513 17.78 5.44 -1.65
C TRP A 513 18.48 6.14 -0.49
N ASN A 514 19.81 6.30 -0.57
CA ASN A 514 20.60 6.94 0.47
C ASN A 514 20.14 8.39 0.70
N ILE A 515 19.91 9.18 -0.35
CA ILE A 515 19.39 10.55 -0.24
C ILE A 515 18.04 10.57 0.49
N ILE A 516 17.10 9.71 0.07
CA ILE A 516 15.76 9.69 0.63
C ILE A 516 15.78 9.23 2.10
N LEU A 517 16.55 8.18 2.40
CA LEU A 517 16.69 7.62 3.74
C LEU A 517 17.42 8.60 4.69
N GLU A 518 18.50 9.26 4.26
CA GLU A 518 19.20 10.26 5.07
C GLU A 518 18.26 11.38 5.51
N ILE A 519 17.52 11.96 4.57
CA ILE A 519 16.59 13.05 4.87
C ILE A 519 15.49 12.58 5.82
N THR A 520 14.90 11.42 5.54
CA THR A 520 13.80 10.86 6.33
C THR A 520 14.26 10.48 7.74
N MET A 521 15.42 9.84 7.89
CA MET A 521 15.91 9.40 9.19
C MET A 521 16.34 10.59 10.07
N GLN A 522 16.88 11.65 9.48
CA GLN A 522 17.31 12.83 10.23
C GLN A 522 16.17 13.78 10.59
N GLY A 523 15.10 13.81 9.80
CA GLY A 523 13.88 14.53 10.11
C GLY A 523 14.13 16.03 10.34
N PRO A 524 13.82 16.58 11.53
CA PRO A 524 14.03 17.99 11.83
C PRO A 524 15.48 18.48 11.67
N LYS A 525 16.45 17.56 11.78
CA LYS A 525 17.89 17.87 11.66
C LYS A 525 18.39 17.81 10.22
N ALA A 526 17.56 17.33 9.27
CA ALA A 526 17.96 17.22 7.88
C ALA A 526 18.25 18.60 7.27
N ASP A 527 19.39 18.71 6.59
CA ASP A 527 19.84 19.87 5.84
C ASP A 527 20.39 19.41 4.48
N LEU A 528 20.29 20.27 3.45
CA LEU A 528 20.84 20.01 2.12
C LEU A 528 22.34 19.67 2.16
N LYS A 529 23.10 20.31 3.06
CA LYS A 529 24.55 20.07 3.19
C LYS A 529 24.91 18.61 3.41
N ILE A 530 24.00 17.87 4.03
CA ILE A 530 24.16 16.46 4.37
C ILE A 530 24.10 15.59 3.12
N ILE A 531 23.23 15.96 2.17
CA ILE A 531 23.06 15.23 0.91
C ILE A 531 23.93 15.76 -0.23
N GLU A 532 24.62 16.89 -0.07
CA GLU A 532 25.55 17.44 -1.09
C GLU A 532 26.62 16.42 -1.52
N ALA A 533 27.14 15.63 -0.57
CA ALA A 533 28.12 14.58 -0.87
C ALA A 533 27.51 13.46 -1.74
N ALA A 534 26.28 13.04 -1.44
CA ALA A 534 25.55 12.05 -2.22
C ALA A 534 25.19 12.60 -3.62
N MET A 535 24.83 13.88 -3.73
CA MET A 535 24.57 14.56 -5.01
C MET A 535 25.82 14.62 -5.90
N LYS A 536 27.00 14.94 -5.32
CA LYS A 536 28.27 14.92 -6.06
C LYS A 536 28.58 13.53 -6.60
N LYS A 537 28.43 12.49 -5.76
CA LYS A 537 28.59 11.08 -6.18
C LYS A 537 27.56 10.67 -7.24
N LEU A 538 26.32 11.15 -7.12
CA LEU A 538 25.24 10.86 -8.08
C LEU A 538 25.58 11.43 -9.45
N LYS A 539 26.04 12.69 -9.52
CA LYS A 539 26.50 13.31 -10.77
C LYS A 539 27.61 12.49 -11.43
N ILE A 540 28.63 12.09 -10.66
CA ILE A 540 29.72 11.24 -11.17
C ILE A 540 29.15 9.90 -11.69
N SER A 541 28.24 9.27 -10.95
CA SER A 541 27.63 8.00 -11.35
C SER A 541 26.78 8.12 -12.62
N GLU A 542 26.09 9.25 -12.82
CA GLU A 542 25.35 9.54 -14.05
C GLU A 542 26.30 9.80 -15.23
N GLU A 543 27.41 10.52 -15.02
CA GLU A 543 28.46 10.70 -16.03
C GLU A 543 29.10 9.37 -16.45
N ILE A 544 29.36 8.47 -15.49
CA ILE A 544 29.84 7.11 -15.77
C ILE A 544 28.78 6.33 -16.55
N ALA A 545 27.52 6.37 -16.14
CA ALA A 545 26.44 5.70 -16.87
C ALA A 545 26.36 6.18 -18.33
N HIS A 546 26.51 7.49 -18.57
CA HIS A 546 26.58 8.05 -19.92
C HIS A 546 27.81 7.58 -20.70
N ALA A 547 29.00 7.54 -20.08
CA ALA A 547 30.21 7.01 -20.70
C ALA A 547 30.04 5.53 -21.09
N LEU A 548 29.31 4.77 -20.27
CA LEU A 548 28.96 3.37 -20.52
C LEU A 548 27.77 3.19 -21.49
N GLN A 549 27.21 4.28 -22.02
CA GLN A 549 26.01 4.28 -22.87
C GLN A 549 24.80 3.58 -22.21
N LEU A 550 24.75 3.60 -20.88
CA LEU A 550 23.64 3.05 -20.11
C LEU A 550 22.46 4.02 -20.14
N GLN A 551 21.27 3.47 -20.41
CA GLN A 551 20.02 4.21 -20.30
C GLN A 551 19.71 4.50 -18.83
N ILE A 552 19.53 5.78 -18.49
CA ILE A 552 19.11 6.18 -17.15
C ILE A 552 17.58 6.28 -17.10
N HIS A 553 16.94 5.20 -16.66
CA HIS A 553 15.49 5.10 -16.59
C HIS A 553 14.89 5.98 -15.48
N PRO A 554 13.64 6.47 -15.65
CA PRO A 554 12.90 7.14 -14.59
C PRO A 554 12.32 6.10 -13.62
N THR A 555 13.15 5.56 -12.73
CA THR A 555 12.68 4.66 -11.65
C THR A 555 11.95 5.47 -10.58
N HIS A 556 11.05 4.83 -9.83
CA HIS A 556 10.29 5.52 -8.77
C HIS A 556 11.20 6.14 -7.70
N THR A 557 12.28 5.44 -7.32
CA THR A 557 13.31 5.96 -6.40
C THR A 557 14.05 7.17 -6.95
N ARG A 558 14.37 7.18 -8.25
CA ARG A 558 15.02 8.33 -8.91
C ARG A 558 14.11 9.55 -8.88
N GLN A 559 12.86 9.36 -9.30
CA GLN A 559 11.90 10.45 -9.36
C GLN A 559 11.59 11.01 -7.96
N ALA A 560 11.46 10.13 -6.95
CA ALA A 560 11.32 10.53 -5.55
C ALA A 560 12.52 11.35 -5.05
N ALA A 561 13.75 10.89 -5.27
CA ALA A 561 14.94 11.62 -4.88
C ALA A 561 15.03 12.98 -5.58
N GLN A 562 14.72 13.04 -6.88
CA GLN A 562 14.70 14.30 -7.64
C GLN A 562 13.64 15.27 -7.12
N LEU A 563 12.43 14.79 -6.81
CA LEU A 563 11.37 15.60 -6.23
C LEU A 563 11.84 16.25 -4.92
N ILE A 564 12.42 15.44 -4.03
CA ILE A 564 12.93 15.92 -2.74
C ILE A 564 14.04 16.96 -2.98
N MET A 565 15.06 16.64 -3.78
CA MET A 565 16.17 17.56 -4.03
C MET A 565 15.71 18.90 -4.63
N ASN A 566 14.75 18.88 -5.55
CA ASN A 566 14.26 20.08 -6.23
C ASN A 566 13.41 20.97 -5.31
N LEU A 567 12.65 20.37 -4.38
CA LEU A 567 11.69 21.10 -3.56
C LEU A 567 12.18 21.37 -2.14
N PHE A 568 13.21 20.68 -1.63
CA PHE A 568 13.57 20.65 -0.20
C PHE A 568 13.59 22.03 0.48
N VAL A 569 14.35 22.99 -0.08
CA VAL A 569 14.50 24.34 0.51
C VAL A 569 13.20 25.12 0.44
N ARG A 570 12.52 25.04 -0.71
CA ARG A 570 11.27 25.78 -0.93
C ARG A 570 10.17 25.24 -0.01
N ALA A 571 10.07 23.91 0.08
CA ALA A 571 9.13 23.19 0.92
C ALA A 571 9.32 23.56 2.40
N ASP A 572 10.56 23.54 2.91
CA ASP A 572 10.84 23.96 4.29
C ASP A 572 10.46 25.42 4.54
N LYS A 573 10.71 26.31 3.57
CA LYS A 573 10.35 27.73 3.67
C LYS A 573 8.82 27.96 3.71
N GLU A 574 8.08 27.27 2.84
CA GLU A 574 6.64 27.51 2.66
C GLU A 574 5.78 26.72 3.66
N TRP A 575 6.19 25.50 4.01
CA TRP A 575 5.41 24.57 4.85
C TRP A 575 6.04 24.29 6.22
N GLY A 576 7.29 24.68 6.47
CA GLY A 576 7.97 24.34 7.73
C GLY A 576 7.27 24.88 8.99
N ARG A 577 6.57 26.02 8.90
CA ARG A 577 5.73 26.53 10.00
C ARG A 577 4.51 25.66 10.23
N ASP A 578 3.82 25.28 9.16
CA ASP A 578 2.61 24.45 9.21
C ASP A 578 2.94 23.06 9.77
N ILE A 579 4.03 22.43 9.31
CA ILE A 579 4.51 21.15 9.84
C ILE A 579 4.82 21.25 11.33
N LYS A 580 5.43 22.34 11.81
CA LYS A 580 5.66 22.56 13.26
C LYS A 580 4.35 22.69 14.03
N SER A 581 3.36 23.39 13.47
CA SER A 581 2.03 23.53 14.07
C SER A 581 1.31 22.18 14.16
N MET A 582 1.36 21.36 13.10
CA MET A 582 0.76 20.02 13.10
C MET A 582 1.45 19.12 14.12
N ASN A 583 2.78 19.17 14.19
CA ASN A 583 3.58 18.43 15.16
C ASN A 583 3.20 18.72 16.62
N ALA A 584 2.90 19.97 16.96
CA ALA A 584 2.47 20.34 18.31
C ALA A 584 1.12 19.72 18.71
N ARG A 585 0.31 19.33 17.73
CA ARG A 585 -1.00 18.68 17.93
C ARG A 585 -0.94 17.17 17.94
N LEU A 586 0.19 16.60 17.50
CA LEU A 586 0.46 15.16 17.42
C LEU A 586 1.40 14.68 18.56
N ASP A 587 1.61 15.49 19.59
CA ASP A 587 2.77 15.40 20.51
C ASP A 587 2.88 14.12 21.37
N ASP A 588 1.93 13.20 21.27
CA ASP A 588 1.89 11.95 22.05
C ASP A 588 2.79 10.81 21.50
N GLN A 589 3.55 11.01 20.41
CA GLN A 589 4.28 9.92 19.74
C GLN A 589 5.71 10.27 19.30
N ILE A 590 6.53 10.80 20.21
CA ILE A 590 7.99 10.83 20.02
C ILE A 590 8.56 9.62 20.77
N PRO A 591 9.01 8.55 20.08
CA PRO A 591 9.66 7.45 20.76
C PRO A 591 10.93 7.97 21.47
N PRO A 592 11.21 7.53 22.71
CA PRO A 592 12.41 7.94 23.42
C PRO A 592 13.66 7.53 22.62
N PRO A 593 14.73 8.34 22.58
CA PRO A 593 15.91 8.09 21.75
C PRO A 593 16.53 6.68 21.92
N ASP A 594 16.42 6.10 23.11
CA ASP A 594 16.96 4.79 23.44
C ASP A 594 16.16 3.62 22.83
N SER A 595 14.88 3.83 22.50
CA SER A 595 14.02 2.83 21.84
C SER A 595 14.58 2.40 20.49
N PHE A 596 15.16 3.33 19.73
CA PHE A 596 15.68 3.04 18.40
C PHE A 596 16.92 2.14 18.43
N LYS A 597 17.79 2.34 19.42
CA LYS A 597 18.96 1.48 19.59
C LYS A 597 18.52 0.08 19.98
N ALA A 598 17.59 -0.03 20.93
CA ALA A 598 17.04 -1.32 21.35
C ALA A 598 16.33 -2.05 20.20
N ALA A 599 15.49 -1.38 19.42
CA ALA A 599 14.79 -1.96 18.27
C ALA A 599 15.75 -2.42 17.16
N ARG A 600 16.83 -1.67 16.93
CA ARG A 600 17.89 -2.07 16.00
C ARG A 600 18.65 -3.31 16.50
N ASP A 601 19.01 -3.32 17.78
CA ASP A 601 19.74 -4.42 18.39
C ASP A 601 18.85 -5.69 18.43
N ASP A 602 17.54 -5.54 18.67
CA ASP A 602 16.52 -6.60 18.57
C ASP A 602 16.37 -7.12 17.14
N LEU A 603 16.23 -6.24 16.14
CA LEU A 603 16.18 -6.64 14.73
C LEU A 603 17.46 -7.40 14.34
N SER A 604 18.62 -6.93 14.77
CA SER A 604 19.91 -7.61 14.52
C SER A 604 19.97 -8.99 15.17
N ALA A 605 19.46 -9.11 16.40
CA ALA A 605 19.36 -10.40 17.11
C ALA A 605 18.39 -11.34 16.41
N ARG A 606 17.19 -10.88 16.03
CA ARG A 606 16.19 -11.64 15.25
C ARG A 606 16.75 -12.14 13.93
N LEU A 607 17.41 -11.27 13.17
CA LEU A 607 18.08 -11.62 11.91
C LEU A 607 19.27 -12.58 12.10
N SER A 608 19.73 -12.78 13.34
CA SER A 608 20.83 -13.68 13.67
C SER A 608 20.36 -15.03 14.24
N ASP A 609 19.16 -15.11 14.83
CA ASP A 609 18.64 -16.31 15.50
C ASP A 609 17.73 -17.20 14.61
N MET A 610 17.45 -16.80 13.37
CA MET A 610 16.50 -17.55 12.53
C MET A 610 17.11 -18.74 11.78
N SER A 611 16.63 -19.95 12.07
CA SER A 611 16.82 -21.16 11.26
C SER A 611 15.97 -21.11 9.97
N LEU A 612 16.28 -21.91 8.94
CA LEU A 612 15.48 -22.02 7.71
C LEU A 612 14.11 -22.71 7.92
N GLU A 613 13.80 -23.19 9.12
CA GLU A 613 12.55 -23.89 9.45
C GLU A 613 11.34 -22.94 9.47
N THR A 614 11.55 -21.62 9.58
CA THR A 614 10.49 -20.60 9.42
C THR A 614 10.01 -20.43 7.98
N LEU A 615 10.68 -21.04 6.99
CA LEU A 615 10.14 -21.21 5.64
C LEU A 615 9.18 -22.40 5.53
N SER A 616 8.79 -23.02 6.66
CA SER A 616 7.77 -24.07 6.66
C SER A 616 6.44 -23.52 6.15
N CYS A 617 5.94 -24.17 5.11
CA CYS A 617 4.57 -24.04 4.67
C CYS A 617 3.63 -24.45 5.80
N SER A 618 3.19 -23.49 6.60
CA SER A 618 1.79 -23.49 7.02
C SER A 618 0.98 -22.88 5.88
N ASN A 619 0.77 -23.69 4.84
CA ASN A 619 -0.35 -23.50 3.91
C ASN A 619 -1.64 -23.79 4.67
N SER A 620 -1.99 -22.83 5.53
CA SER A 620 -3.32 -22.55 6.01
C SER A 620 -3.20 -21.19 6.70
N VAL A 621 -3.09 -20.13 5.90
CA VAL A 621 -4.03 -19.05 6.17
C VAL A 621 -5.37 -19.75 6.03
N PRO A 622 -6.18 -19.93 7.10
CA PRO A 622 -7.58 -20.02 6.82
C PRO A 622 -7.82 -18.73 6.05
N GLU A 623 -8.10 -18.83 4.75
CA GLU A 623 -9.12 -17.95 4.23
C GLU A 623 -10.15 -17.90 5.36
N PRO A 624 -10.51 -16.73 5.91
CA PRO A 624 -11.85 -16.67 6.37
C PRO A 624 -12.64 -17.02 5.11
N LYS A 625 -13.00 -18.31 4.99
CA LYS A 625 -14.35 -18.67 4.66
C LYS A 625 -15.15 -17.84 5.64
N LEU A 626 -15.37 -16.59 5.23
CA LEU A 626 -16.36 -15.74 5.78
C LEU A 626 -17.59 -16.55 5.43
N GLU A 627 -17.98 -17.40 6.39
CA GLU A 627 -19.25 -18.07 6.36
C GLU A 627 -20.24 -16.93 6.13
N THR A 628 -20.70 -16.88 4.89
CA THR A 628 -21.71 -15.97 4.38
C THR A 628 -23.02 -16.47 4.98
N HIS A 629 -23.13 -16.35 6.29
CA HIS A 629 -24.24 -16.81 7.11
C HIS A 629 -24.18 -15.91 8.35
N MET A 630 -24.79 -14.72 8.29
CA MET A 630 -26.18 -14.60 8.73
C MET A 630 -27.06 -13.59 7.96
N ASP A 631 -26.57 -12.90 6.93
CA ASP A 631 -27.31 -11.77 6.32
C ASP A 631 -28.11 -12.06 5.03
N ASP A 632 -27.88 -13.20 4.36
CA ASP A 632 -28.40 -13.43 3.00
C ASP A 632 -29.91 -13.80 2.94
N PHE A 633 -30.53 -14.18 4.06
CA PHE A 633 -31.95 -14.55 4.07
C PHE A 633 -32.93 -13.36 4.17
N ARG A 634 -32.47 -12.18 4.63
CA ARG A 634 -33.34 -11.03 4.92
C ARG A 634 -33.64 -10.20 3.66
N PHE A 635 -32.64 -9.98 2.84
CA PHE A 635 -32.69 -9.05 1.71
C PHE A 635 -32.78 -9.78 0.37
N LYS A 636 -33.51 -9.19 -0.59
CA LYS A 636 -33.40 -9.59 -1.99
C LYS A 636 -32.49 -8.58 -2.68
N ARG A 637 -31.76 -8.99 -3.72
CA ARG A 637 -30.85 -8.13 -4.47
C ARG A 637 -31.51 -7.59 -5.73
N CYS A 638 -31.20 -6.34 -6.08
CA CYS A 638 -31.61 -5.73 -7.33
C CYS A 638 -30.94 -6.49 -8.49
N SER A 639 -31.71 -6.82 -9.53
CA SER A 639 -31.21 -7.55 -10.70
C SER A 639 -30.31 -6.71 -11.63
N TRP A 640 -30.02 -5.46 -11.26
CA TRP A 640 -29.16 -4.54 -12.01
C TRP A 640 -27.95 -4.11 -11.17
N CYS A 641 -28.17 -3.20 -10.21
CA CYS A 641 -27.13 -2.67 -9.33
C CYS A 641 -26.75 -3.59 -8.16
N LEU A 642 -27.32 -4.79 -8.07
CA LEU A 642 -27.06 -5.80 -7.02
C LEU A 642 -27.36 -5.38 -5.57
N ASN A 643 -27.83 -4.15 -5.36
CA ASN A 643 -28.19 -3.61 -4.04
C ASN A 643 -29.22 -4.46 -3.30
N ALA A 644 -28.95 -4.72 -2.02
CA ALA A 644 -29.80 -5.49 -1.13
C ALA A 644 -30.90 -4.60 -0.51
N SER A 645 -32.17 -5.00 -0.61
CA SER A 645 -33.28 -4.32 0.06
C SER A 645 -34.46 -5.27 0.35
N VAL A 646 -35.22 -4.96 1.41
CA VAL A 646 -36.48 -5.63 1.74
C VAL A 646 -37.66 -5.14 0.91
N VAL A 647 -37.52 -4.02 0.19
CA VAL A 647 -38.60 -3.31 -0.52
C VAL A 647 -38.44 -3.23 -2.03
N LEU A 648 -37.60 -4.08 -2.63
CA LEU A 648 -37.44 -4.10 -4.09
C LEU A 648 -38.76 -4.29 -4.84
N LYS A 649 -38.96 -3.48 -5.87
CA LYS A 649 -40.08 -3.56 -6.80
C LYS A 649 -39.92 -4.79 -7.69
N LYS A 650 -40.99 -5.57 -7.84
CA LYS A 650 -40.99 -6.68 -8.79
C LYS A 650 -41.21 -6.14 -10.21
N CYS A 651 -40.60 -6.79 -11.20
CA CYS A 651 -40.97 -6.57 -12.59
C CYS A 651 -42.46 -6.81 -12.79
N ALA A 652 -43.17 -5.85 -13.38
CA ALA A 652 -44.61 -5.95 -13.63
C ALA A 652 -45.00 -7.05 -14.62
N GLY A 653 -44.05 -7.53 -15.45
CA GLY A 653 -44.27 -8.64 -16.37
C GLY A 653 -44.08 -9.99 -15.68
N CYS A 654 -42.83 -10.36 -15.40
CA CYS A 654 -42.47 -11.70 -14.96
C CYS A 654 -42.54 -11.92 -13.44
N GLU A 655 -42.57 -10.84 -12.65
CA GLU A 655 -42.47 -10.83 -11.18
C GLU A 655 -41.24 -11.52 -10.55
N SER A 656 -40.38 -12.14 -11.36
CA SER A 656 -39.20 -12.90 -10.93
C SER A 656 -38.00 -12.02 -10.66
N THR A 657 -37.77 -11.01 -11.50
CA THR A 657 -36.73 -9.99 -11.32
C THR A 657 -37.21 -8.84 -10.45
N ARG A 658 -36.26 -8.19 -9.77
CA ARG A 658 -36.53 -7.17 -8.76
C ARG A 658 -35.59 -5.99 -8.95
N TYR A 659 -36.12 -4.79 -8.71
CA TYR A 659 -35.41 -3.53 -8.95
C TYR A 659 -35.56 -2.59 -7.76
N CYS A 660 -34.53 -1.79 -7.49
CA CYS A 660 -34.62 -0.70 -6.52
C CYS A 660 -35.73 0.28 -6.96
N ASP A 661 -35.74 0.65 -8.24
CA ASP A 661 -36.65 1.62 -8.83
C ASP A 661 -36.84 1.42 -10.34
N ASN A 662 -37.49 2.40 -10.98
CA ASN A 662 -37.76 2.38 -12.42
C ASN A 662 -36.49 2.64 -13.25
N LEU A 663 -35.47 3.29 -12.69
CA LEU A 663 -34.18 3.54 -13.35
C LEU A 663 -33.41 2.23 -13.48
N CYS A 664 -33.20 1.49 -12.39
CA CYS A 664 -32.56 0.17 -12.42
C CYS A 664 -33.30 -0.80 -13.34
N GLN A 665 -34.64 -0.70 -13.41
CA GLN A 665 -35.41 -1.48 -14.36
C GLN A 665 -35.13 -1.08 -15.82
N ARG A 666 -35.04 0.21 -16.12
CA ARG A 666 -34.73 0.73 -17.47
C ARG A 666 -33.33 0.33 -17.92
N GLU A 667 -32.35 0.45 -17.04
CA GLU A 667 -30.95 0.12 -17.35
C GLU A 667 -30.76 -1.38 -17.59
N HIS A 668 -31.40 -2.24 -16.80
CA HIS A 668 -31.39 -3.69 -17.04
C HIS A 668 -32.33 -4.14 -18.16
N TRP A 669 -33.22 -3.27 -18.65
CA TRP A 669 -34.25 -3.66 -19.63
C TRP A 669 -33.70 -4.27 -20.93
N PRO A 670 -32.60 -3.77 -21.54
CA PRO A 670 -32.05 -4.35 -22.77
C PRO A 670 -31.70 -5.84 -22.65
N GLU A 671 -31.23 -6.26 -21.48
CA GLU A 671 -30.89 -7.64 -21.17
C GLU A 671 -32.13 -8.42 -20.71
N HIS A 672 -32.84 -7.89 -19.71
CA HIS A 672 -33.98 -8.56 -19.09
C HIS A 672 -35.16 -8.79 -20.04
N LYS A 673 -35.38 -7.92 -21.02
CA LYS A 673 -36.55 -7.99 -21.93
C LYS A 673 -36.65 -9.35 -22.64
N LYS A 674 -35.52 -10.01 -22.93
CA LYS A 674 -35.47 -11.33 -23.58
C LYS A 674 -36.04 -12.44 -22.70
N ASP A 675 -35.88 -12.31 -21.38
CA ASP A 675 -36.26 -13.31 -20.38
C ASP A 675 -37.56 -12.96 -19.64
N CYS A 676 -38.09 -11.75 -19.85
CA CYS A 676 -39.31 -11.28 -19.21
C CYS A 676 -40.56 -11.94 -19.81
N LYS A 677 -40.86 -13.16 -19.36
CA LYS A 677 -42.11 -13.87 -19.69
C LYS A 677 -43.22 -13.37 -18.76
N GLY A 678 -44.10 -12.52 -19.28
CA GLY A 678 -45.24 -11.99 -18.53
C GLY A 678 -46.11 -13.11 -17.96
N LYS A 679 -46.45 -13.05 -16.67
CA LYS A 679 -47.61 -13.80 -16.19
C LYS A 679 -48.83 -13.10 -16.76
N GLY A 680 -49.40 -13.68 -17.82
CA GLY A 680 -50.65 -13.22 -18.38
C GLY A 680 -51.68 -13.04 -17.27
N ARG A 681 -52.31 -11.86 -17.24
CA ARG A 681 -53.64 -11.71 -16.67
C ARG A 681 -54.53 -12.75 -17.35
N ALA A 682 -54.78 -13.87 -16.70
CA ALA A 682 -56.07 -14.52 -16.82
C ALA A 682 -57.05 -13.69 -15.99
N MET A 683 -58.23 -13.45 -16.58
CA MET A 683 -59.36 -12.62 -16.12
C MET A 683 -59.49 -12.39 -14.61
#